data_AF-A0A0A9WNY0-F1
#
_entry.id   AF-A0A0A9WNY0-F1
#
_cell.length_a   1.000
_cell.length_b   1.000
_cell.length_c   1.000
_cell.angle_alpha   90.00
_cell.angle_beta   90.00
_cell.angle_gamma   90.00
#
_symmetry.space_group_name_H-M   'P 1'
#
loop_
_entity.id
_entity.type
_entity.pdbx_description
1 polymer ?
#
loop_
_entity_poly.entity_id
_entity_poly.type
_entity_poly.pdbx_seq_one_letter_code
_entity_poly.pdbx_strand_id
1 'polypeptide(L)'
;GTVRSTQESTLSIQNSHEEGGFPIEPQEGGILRNKRRRIHPSQKRRRKVVNAGLMKWKLEKLSAKDNTLLGVPTDNSCTGTQADDCSSAATTRNQLHNLTSQQHDIYEFEEETDKQYHKGDPAMKYILEEMEVESHELVTQPGPPDASKDPIIDSISGRYVVDGKHFYTEMRKLENHRFSCTGGGYYKLMSTEVKCFVWTLKFECPSCKSREVILSDPTPTTSPGNQELSICDSAVWGTMAVGGGHRSLEELFSTMGIKAPDKKTFSKKENEIGNKWQDVLLQSMLQAGREERQLAIERCDVDEHDTPFISVIVDGGWSHRSHGHRYTSNSGVVCVIGLYTKKLLHIDVRNKYCSMCLYLMKNQKIPEHEGCFRNWEGTSQGMESDMLVQAFRSSKQLHGLEYRVVIGDGDSSVFAKLREKVSYGLHIQKSECANHAVKNYCKSLFAQKQLPQGVRKILSPSTVLRLKKDARYAIYHTAETSKNAQDLREDLINGPAHVLGIHTNCKEYFCKKKENERELVGFVLAAYNFAQDCLKPLLRKAHRLTYNDTSNLAENYMSLVAKFSGGKQVNRCKRGSYQHRCNGAALDYQFGTSWTHDTMKTIVGKSPSSLIKKTAAKRSKAKLHSKRSLINSRKQRIADRYLTADDAGGQPEPHRTMPKTNANPRDGGKDYGPLCQDLDMEKDDYLAAAKLFKEKLNVSTSSRLELEEMTRGQHTNELWFMERRSRLTASHFGEICKRRQTTPSARLVETLLYPKTYGKTTDPIQYGMTHERDAKQAYLEQHPGTVLSECGLFIHKNFGFLGASPDALINDDGILEVKCPYSARDMTFEEAVDKCKTFCLDCNGNLPQRHNYYFQVQGQLEIVDRVFCDFVVWGPKFLKIIRIHRDQNFWRTQMEPKLTNFYDKFLLPELVDPRKCRSMPLRDSRIEKAPSLLS
;
A
#
# COMPACT_ATOMS: atom_id res chain seq x y z
N GLY A 1 -17.42 -14.18 -61.83
CA GLY A 1 -18.22 -13.05 -62.32
C GLY A 1 -19.10 -12.54 -61.19
N THR A 2 -19.79 -11.40 -61.32
CA THR A 2 -19.90 -10.51 -62.50
C THR A 2 -20.07 -9.06 -62.02
N VAL A 3 -19.75 -8.08 -62.87
CA VAL A 3 -19.60 -6.64 -62.52
C VAL A 3 -20.76 -5.79 -63.02
N ARG A 4 -21.10 -4.70 -62.29
CA ARG A 4 -21.77 -3.41 -62.69
C ARG A 4 -22.78 -2.94 -61.61
N SER A 5 -23.09 -1.65 -61.38
CA SER A 5 -22.45 -0.39 -61.83
C SER A 5 -23.00 0.87 -61.09
N THR A 6 -22.10 1.66 -60.49
CA THR A 6 -21.88 3.14 -60.62
C THR A 6 -22.97 4.22 -60.41
N GLN A 7 -22.47 5.44 -60.13
CA GLN A 7 -23.10 6.79 -60.08
C GLN A 7 -23.75 7.18 -58.73
N GLU A 8 -23.51 8.34 -58.09
CA GLU A 8 -23.40 9.77 -58.51
C GLU A 8 -24.77 10.47 -58.67
N SER A 9 -25.03 11.72 -58.24
CA SER A 9 -24.21 12.72 -57.50
C SER A 9 -25.03 13.93 -56.95
N THR A 10 -24.43 14.71 -56.04
CA THR A 10 -24.52 16.19 -55.84
C THR A 10 -25.84 16.99 -55.57
N LEU A 11 -25.77 17.77 -54.47
CA LEU A 11 -26.07 19.23 -54.33
C LEU A 11 -27.48 19.83 -54.10
N SER A 12 -27.44 21.01 -53.43
CA SER A 12 -28.43 22.13 -53.40
C SER A 12 -29.67 22.00 -52.48
N ILE A 13 -30.25 23.06 -51.88
CA ILE A 13 -29.85 24.49 -51.72
C ILE A 13 -30.47 25.11 -50.42
N GLN A 14 -30.08 26.34 -50.06
CA GLN A 14 -30.53 27.11 -48.87
C GLN A 14 -31.86 27.88 -49.07
N ASN A 15 -32.53 28.29 -47.96
CA ASN A 15 -33.13 29.64 -47.69
C ASN A 15 -34.25 29.61 -46.62
N SER A 16 -34.62 30.69 -45.89
CA SER A 16 -33.92 31.88 -45.36
C SER A 16 -34.87 32.74 -44.45
N HIS A 17 -34.33 33.74 -43.71
CA HIS A 17 -35.02 34.85 -42.98
C HIS A 17 -35.88 34.51 -41.72
N GLU A 18 -36.11 35.36 -40.68
CA GLU A 18 -35.59 36.66 -40.15
C GLU A 18 -36.23 36.93 -38.74
N GLU A 19 -35.93 37.92 -37.87
CA GLU A 19 -34.83 38.90 -37.59
C GLU A 19 -34.98 39.37 -36.10
N GLY A 20 -33.97 40.03 -35.51
CA GLY A 20 -34.14 41.13 -34.54
C GLY A 20 -33.84 40.83 -33.06
N GLY A 21 -33.18 41.71 -32.27
CA GLY A 21 -32.47 42.95 -32.64
C GLY A 21 -32.16 43.97 -31.51
N PHE A 22 -31.12 43.76 -30.67
CA PHE A 22 -30.44 44.77 -29.79
C PHE A 22 -31.31 45.54 -28.76
N PRO A 23 -30.88 46.61 -28.02
CA PRO A 23 -29.55 47.16 -27.59
C PRO A 23 -29.34 47.05 -26.01
N ILE A 24 -28.22 47.34 -25.29
CA ILE A 24 -27.18 48.42 -25.19
C ILE A 24 -27.71 49.67 -24.39
N GLU A 25 -27.18 50.16 -23.22
CA GLU A 25 -26.02 49.74 -22.36
C GLU A 25 -26.19 49.98 -20.78
N PRO A 26 -25.44 50.77 -19.92
CA PRO A 26 -25.33 50.48 -18.45
C PRO A 26 -25.55 51.69 -17.46
N GLN A 27 -24.69 51.86 -16.43
CA GLN A 27 -24.61 52.89 -15.32
C GLN A 27 -25.50 52.69 -14.06
N GLU A 28 -25.17 53.19 -12.85
CA GLU A 28 -23.88 53.33 -12.12
C GLU A 28 -24.12 53.51 -10.59
N GLY A 29 -23.07 53.38 -9.75
CA GLY A 29 -23.04 53.78 -8.33
C GLY A 29 -23.63 52.79 -7.29
N GLY A 30 -23.14 52.67 -6.05
CA GLY A 30 -21.88 53.17 -5.47
C GLY A 30 -22.03 53.74 -4.06
N ILE A 31 -21.35 53.17 -3.05
CA ILE A 31 -20.96 53.84 -1.79
C ILE A 31 -19.74 53.14 -1.18
N LEU A 32 -18.77 53.93 -0.70
CA LEU A 32 -17.52 53.46 -0.09
C LEU A 32 -17.54 53.58 1.43
N ARG A 33 -16.73 52.77 2.13
CA ARG A 33 -16.02 53.25 3.34
C ARG A 33 -14.62 52.67 3.47
N ASN A 34 -13.67 53.55 3.78
CA ASN A 34 -12.22 53.33 3.71
C ASN A 34 -11.63 52.58 4.91
N LYS A 35 -10.48 51.92 4.70
CA LYS A 35 -9.25 52.19 5.49
C LYS A 35 -7.93 51.66 4.89
N ARG A 36 -7.24 52.57 4.19
CA ARG A 36 -5.77 52.81 4.14
C ARG A 36 -4.79 51.63 3.96
N ARG A 37 -4.03 51.69 2.86
CA ARG A 37 -2.66 51.14 2.78
C ARG A 37 -1.75 51.76 3.86
N ARG A 38 -0.74 51.01 4.33
CA ARG A 38 0.51 51.56 4.90
C ARG A 38 1.71 50.75 4.40
N ILE A 39 2.90 51.35 4.51
CA ILE A 39 4.13 50.92 3.81
C ILE A 39 4.96 49.94 4.68
N HIS A 40 5.89 49.24 4.03
CA HIS A 40 6.92 48.34 4.58
C HIS A 40 7.59 48.83 5.89
N PRO A 41 8.04 47.90 6.75
CA PRO A 41 9.40 47.36 6.57
C PRO A 41 9.47 45.82 6.49
N SER A 42 10.69 45.29 6.46
CA SER A 42 11.03 43.86 6.40
C SER A 42 11.14 43.22 7.80
N GLN A 43 10.96 41.90 7.91
CA GLN A 43 11.85 41.07 8.74
C GLN A 43 11.74 39.54 8.54
N LYS A 44 12.92 38.91 8.46
CA LYS A 44 13.33 37.56 8.93
C LYS A 44 12.43 36.33 8.66
N ARG A 45 12.95 35.46 7.79
CA ARG A 45 12.65 34.00 7.75
C ARG A 45 12.84 33.36 9.14
N ARG A 46 11.78 32.82 9.76
CA ARG A 46 11.91 31.90 10.91
C ARG A 46 12.31 30.50 10.43
N ARG A 47 13.61 30.21 10.42
CA ARG A 47 14.10 28.81 10.50
C ARG A 47 13.66 28.25 11.86
N LYS A 48 13.02 27.08 11.90
CA LYS A 48 12.92 26.31 13.15
C LYS A 48 14.28 25.68 13.43
N VAL A 49 15.02 26.26 14.37
CA VAL A 49 16.16 25.59 15.01
C VAL A 49 15.59 24.48 15.89
N VAL A 50 16.18 23.28 15.82
CA VAL A 50 15.98 22.25 16.83
C VAL A 50 17.05 22.48 17.88
N ASN A 51 16.64 22.86 19.09
CA ASN A 51 17.59 23.07 20.18
C ASN A 51 18.21 21.72 20.59
N ALA A 52 19.54 21.64 20.56
CA ALA A 52 20.26 20.62 21.31
C ALA A 52 20.18 20.98 22.80
N GLY A 53 19.70 20.05 23.63
CA GLY A 53 19.71 20.20 25.09
C GLY A 53 21.10 19.88 25.63
N LEU A 54 21.91 20.90 25.88
CA LEU A 54 23.22 20.75 26.49
C LEU A 54 23.09 20.86 28.02
N MET A 55 23.26 19.77 28.75
CA MET A 55 23.54 19.85 30.18
C MET A 55 25.03 20.15 30.40
N LYS A 56 25.33 21.13 31.26
CA LYS A 56 26.68 21.37 31.77
C LYS A 56 27.08 20.22 32.69
N TRP A 57 28.36 19.85 32.67
CA TRP A 57 29.18 19.93 33.87
C TRP A 57 30.57 20.52 33.52
N LYS A 58 31.41 20.80 34.52
CA LYS A 58 32.53 21.75 34.40
C LYS A 58 33.87 21.15 33.94
N LEU A 59 34.74 22.07 33.50
CA LEU A 59 36.22 22.01 33.49
C LEU A 59 36.76 21.76 34.94
N GLU A 60 38.04 21.48 35.23
CA GLU A 60 39.28 22.13 34.74
C GLU A 60 40.54 21.23 34.81
N LYS A 61 41.54 21.64 34.00
CA LYS A 61 43.02 21.59 34.17
C LYS A 61 43.68 20.47 35.00
N LEU A 62 44.63 19.78 34.36
CA LEU A 62 46.10 19.70 34.62
C LEU A 62 46.63 18.61 33.64
N SER A 63 47.65 18.79 32.80
CA SER A 63 49.06 19.19 33.01
C SER A 63 49.99 18.01 33.36
N ALA A 64 50.78 17.62 32.36
CA ALA A 64 52.11 16.98 32.43
C ALA A 64 52.22 15.45 32.73
N LYS A 65 53.11 14.83 31.92
CA LYS A 65 54.02 13.69 32.18
C LYS A 65 53.49 12.25 32.39
N ASP A 66 53.94 11.40 31.45
CA ASP A 66 54.76 10.19 31.61
C ASP A 66 54.26 8.95 32.41
N ASN A 67 54.47 7.80 31.74
CA ASN A 67 54.95 6.51 32.25
C ASN A 67 54.02 5.37 32.77
N THR A 68 54.50 4.15 32.43
CA THR A 68 54.40 2.84 33.14
C THR A 68 53.06 2.08 33.31
N LEU A 69 52.92 1.05 32.46
CA LEU A 69 52.93 -0.41 32.79
C LEU A 69 51.83 -1.13 33.63
N LEU A 70 51.74 -2.45 33.34
CA LEU A 70 51.21 -3.58 34.12
C LEU A 70 49.69 -3.81 34.27
N GLY A 71 49.29 -5.10 34.29
CA GLY A 71 48.09 -5.58 35.01
C GLY A 71 47.14 -6.54 34.28
N VAL A 72 47.43 -7.86 34.27
CA VAL A 72 46.44 -8.93 34.02
C VAL A 72 46.47 -9.94 35.17
N PRO A 73 45.32 -10.29 35.77
CA PRO A 73 45.13 -11.52 36.55
C PRO A 73 44.21 -12.54 35.85
N THR A 74 44.16 -13.78 36.36
CA THR A 74 43.69 -14.98 35.62
C THR A 74 42.62 -15.82 36.34
N ASP A 75 42.10 -16.82 35.61
CA ASP A 75 41.56 -18.15 36.02
C ASP A 75 40.42 -18.31 37.05
N ASN A 76 39.46 -19.19 36.73
CA ASN A 76 39.37 -20.52 37.38
C ASN A 76 38.33 -21.52 36.78
N SER A 77 38.73 -22.81 36.73
CA SER A 77 38.00 -24.12 36.87
C SER A 77 36.57 -24.35 36.28
N CYS A 78 36.07 -25.58 36.00
CA CYS A 78 36.29 -26.88 36.64
C CYS A 78 35.84 -28.13 35.81
N THR A 79 36.55 -29.27 35.95
CA THR A 79 36.11 -30.71 35.90
C THR A 79 35.41 -31.39 34.68
N GLY A 80 35.63 -32.72 34.54
CA GLY A 80 35.06 -33.64 33.51
C GLY A 80 33.77 -34.40 33.94
N THR A 81 33.41 -35.59 33.43
CA THR A 81 34.17 -36.67 32.72
C THR A 81 33.32 -37.64 31.86
N GLN A 82 33.97 -38.34 30.91
CA GLN A 82 33.70 -39.70 30.34
C GLN A 82 32.54 -40.00 29.34
N ALA A 83 32.94 -40.61 28.19
CA ALA A 83 32.46 -41.86 27.53
C ALA A 83 30.95 -42.01 27.13
N ASP A 84 30.53 -42.49 25.94
CA ASP A 84 31.01 -43.62 25.11
C ASP A 84 30.52 -43.57 23.61
N ASP A 85 31.01 -44.52 22.79
CA ASP A 85 30.56 -45.06 21.48
C ASP A 85 29.58 -44.30 20.54
N CYS A 86 29.95 -44.17 19.26
CA CYS A 86 29.71 -45.22 18.25
C CYS A 86 30.40 -44.90 16.88
N SER A 87 30.38 -45.83 15.92
CA SER A 87 31.22 -45.79 14.70
C SER A 87 30.45 -45.62 13.37
N SER A 88 31.10 -44.97 12.37
CA SER A 88 31.50 -45.63 11.10
C SER A 88 31.77 -44.67 9.91
N ALA A 89 32.65 -45.12 9.00
CA ALA A 89 32.74 -44.80 7.57
C ALA A 89 32.89 -43.33 7.07
N ALA A 90 34.12 -42.82 7.02
CA ALA A 90 34.58 -41.94 5.93
C ALA A 90 36.12 -41.97 5.78
N THR A 91 36.64 -42.51 4.67
CA THR A 91 38.09 -42.73 4.45
C THR A 91 38.77 -41.54 3.74
N THR A 92 40.08 -41.39 3.96
CA THR A 92 41.03 -40.58 3.15
C THR A 92 40.84 -39.06 3.09
N ARG A 93 41.42 -38.37 4.07
CA ARG A 93 42.42 -37.32 3.77
C ARG A 93 43.52 -37.32 4.84
N ASN A 94 44.77 -37.14 4.44
CA ASN A 94 45.93 -37.40 5.30
C ASN A 94 46.10 -36.41 6.46
N GLN A 95 46.79 -36.90 7.48
CA GLN A 95 47.03 -36.28 8.78
C GLN A 95 47.79 -34.94 8.71
N LEU A 96 47.48 -34.04 9.64
CA LEU A 96 48.53 -33.31 10.36
C LEU A 96 48.75 -34.02 11.71
N HIS A 97 50.01 -34.14 12.12
CA HIS A 97 50.43 -34.06 13.52
C HIS A 97 51.81 -33.37 13.48
N ASN A 98 51.94 -32.13 13.95
CA ASN A 98 52.00 -31.69 15.36
C ASN A 98 53.34 -32.01 16.05
N LEU A 99 54.21 -31.01 16.07
CA LEU A 99 55.01 -30.68 17.26
C LEU A 99 54.96 -29.17 17.53
N THR A 100 54.22 -28.82 18.57
CA THR A 100 54.40 -27.64 19.44
C THR A 100 55.80 -27.64 20.06
N SER A 101 56.45 -26.54 20.44
CA SER A 101 56.10 -25.11 20.42
C SER A 101 57.37 -24.28 20.60
N GLN A 102 57.41 -23.03 20.10
CA GLN A 102 57.83 -21.86 20.89
C GLN A 102 57.52 -20.53 20.16
N GLN A 103 57.62 -19.41 20.89
CA GLN A 103 57.24 -18.07 20.46
C GLN A 103 58.44 -17.11 20.52
N HIS A 104 58.47 -16.11 19.61
CA HIS A 104 58.97 -14.75 19.86
C HIS A 104 60.49 -14.58 20.20
N ASP A 105 61.11 -13.39 20.20
CA ASP A 105 60.70 -11.98 19.98
C ASP A 105 61.65 -11.31 18.94
N ILE A 106 61.20 -10.37 18.08
CA ILE A 106 61.24 -8.90 18.19
C ILE A 106 62.61 -8.29 18.55
N TYR A 107 63.15 -7.41 17.68
CA TYR A 107 63.86 -6.17 18.03
C TYR A 107 63.86 -5.17 16.84
N GLU A 108 63.79 -3.86 17.13
CA GLU A 108 64.04 -2.72 16.21
C GLU A 108 65.41 -2.06 16.53
N PHE A 109 65.59 -0.77 16.20
CA PHE A 109 66.72 0.15 16.52
C PHE A 109 67.97 0.06 15.60
N GLU A 110 68.66 1.15 15.23
CA GLU A 110 68.29 2.60 15.12
C GLU A 110 69.31 3.34 14.20
N GLU A 111 69.17 4.66 14.01
CA GLU A 111 70.19 5.52 13.38
C GLU A 111 71.15 6.11 14.43
N GLU A 112 72.43 6.33 14.11
CA GLU A 112 73.26 7.31 14.84
C GLU A 112 74.36 7.94 13.96
N THR A 113 74.95 9.06 14.43
CA THR A 113 75.69 10.03 13.59
C THR A 113 77.16 10.25 13.98
N ASP A 114 78.01 10.35 12.95
CA ASP A 114 79.21 11.22 12.81
C ASP A 114 80.28 11.28 13.94
N LYS A 115 81.53 10.90 13.60
CA LYS A 115 82.77 11.50 14.15
C LYS A 115 84.07 11.16 13.39
N GLN A 116 84.48 12.09 12.52
CA GLN A 116 85.76 12.83 12.64
C GLN A 116 87.06 12.10 13.06
N TYR A 117 87.87 11.64 12.08
CA TYR A 117 89.35 11.43 12.14
C TYR A 117 89.90 11.51 10.70
N HIS A 118 91.14 11.91 10.36
CA HIS A 118 92.09 12.88 10.93
C HIS A 118 93.07 13.32 9.81
N LYS A 119 93.95 14.32 10.03
CA LYS A 119 94.88 14.84 8.99
C LYS A 119 96.17 14.01 8.81
N GLY A 120 96.46 13.63 7.57
CA GLY A 120 97.74 13.87 6.87
C GLY A 120 98.94 12.92 7.05
N ASP A 121 99.39 12.32 5.94
CA ASP A 121 100.81 12.10 5.58
C ASP A 121 100.93 11.88 4.03
N PRO A 122 102.11 11.92 3.36
CA PRO A 122 102.23 12.74 2.15
C PRO A 122 102.94 12.06 0.96
N ALA A 123 102.20 11.73 -0.11
CA ALA A 123 102.77 11.15 -1.34
C ALA A 123 102.21 11.79 -2.64
N MET A 124 102.14 13.13 -2.70
CA MET A 124 101.74 13.86 -3.91
C MET A 124 102.98 14.45 -4.61
N LYS A 125 103.59 13.65 -5.50
CA LYS A 125 104.45 14.12 -6.60
C LYS A 125 104.94 12.93 -7.46
N TYR A 126 104.43 12.82 -8.69
CA TYR A 126 105.27 12.83 -9.90
C TYR A 126 104.37 12.97 -11.15
N ILE A 127 104.93 13.59 -12.19
CA ILE A 127 104.37 13.72 -13.55
C ILE A 127 103.02 14.49 -13.61
N LEU A 128 103.15 15.82 -13.59
CA LEU A 128 102.57 16.62 -14.68
C LEU A 128 103.42 16.40 -15.94
N GLU A 129 102.89 16.84 -17.09
CA GLU A 129 103.53 16.93 -18.42
C GLU A 129 103.30 15.74 -19.37
N GLU A 130 103.16 16.12 -20.65
CA GLU A 130 103.01 15.33 -21.89
C GLU A 130 101.93 14.23 -21.96
N MET A 131 100.76 14.61 -22.50
CA MET A 131 100.20 14.00 -23.72
C MET A 131 99.14 14.94 -24.33
N GLU A 132 99.51 15.68 -25.38
CA GLU A 132 98.51 16.36 -26.22
C GLU A 132 97.81 15.33 -27.12
N VAL A 133 96.49 15.22 -27.00
CA VAL A 133 95.62 14.55 -27.98
C VAL A 133 94.36 15.40 -28.14
N GLU A 134 94.00 15.70 -29.38
CA GLU A 134 92.93 16.65 -29.71
C GLU A 134 91.57 16.22 -29.13
N SER A 135 91.00 17.03 -28.23
CA SER A 135 89.61 16.85 -27.80
C SER A 135 88.65 17.31 -28.91
N HIS A 136 88.34 16.41 -29.85
CA HIS A 136 87.16 16.55 -30.70
C HIS A 136 85.92 16.85 -29.83
N GLU A 137 85.11 17.81 -30.27
CA GLU A 137 83.85 18.14 -29.57
C GLU A 137 82.91 16.93 -29.59
N LEU A 138 82.85 16.20 -28.48
CA LEU A 138 81.74 15.31 -28.19
C LEU A 138 80.49 16.17 -27.97
N VAL A 139 79.79 16.45 -29.07
CA VAL A 139 78.44 17.03 -29.08
C VAL A 139 77.52 16.06 -28.34
N THR A 140 77.46 16.24 -27.02
CA THR A 140 76.49 15.56 -26.17
C THR A 140 75.10 15.93 -26.69
N GLN A 141 74.35 14.93 -27.15
CA GLN A 141 72.95 15.19 -27.49
C GLN A 141 72.27 15.77 -26.24
N PRO A 142 71.50 16.86 -26.37
CA PRO A 142 70.83 17.44 -25.22
C PRO A 142 69.94 16.37 -24.60
N GLY A 143 70.22 16.04 -23.34
CA GLY A 143 69.41 15.09 -22.57
C GLY A 143 67.94 15.51 -22.60
N PRO A 144 67.00 14.55 -22.48
CA PRO A 144 65.58 14.85 -22.58
C PRO A 144 65.23 16.02 -21.63
N PRO A 145 64.58 17.09 -22.14
CA PRO A 145 64.43 18.33 -21.37
C PRO A 145 63.72 18.04 -20.06
N ASP A 146 64.27 18.59 -18.98
CA ASP A 146 63.84 18.34 -17.60
C ASP A 146 62.32 18.49 -17.45
N ALA A 147 61.65 17.35 -17.27
CA ALA A 147 60.21 17.27 -17.22
C ALA A 147 59.62 18.08 -16.05
N SER A 148 60.39 18.33 -14.98
CA SER A 148 59.94 19.18 -13.86
C SER A 148 59.75 20.66 -14.24
N LYS A 149 60.18 21.06 -15.45
CA LYS A 149 60.14 22.44 -15.95
C LYS A 149 59.18 22.66 -17.12
N ASP A 150 58.33 21.68 -17.49
CA ASP A 150 57.28 21.92 -18.49
C ASP A 150 56.02 22.52 -17.84
N PRO A 151 55.68 23.81 -18.09
CA PRO A 151 54.55 24.48 -17.43
C PRO A 151 53.17 23.87 -17.76
N ILE A 152 53.10 22.93 -18.72
CA ILE A 152 51.89 22.17 -19.00
C ILE A 152 51.67 21.06 -17.95
N ILE A 153 52.69 20.60 -17.23
CA ILE A 153 52.51 19.59 -16.18
C ILE A 153 51.78 20.17 -14.96
N ASP A 154 52.04 21.42 -14.58
CA ASP A 154 51.27 22.13 -13.55
C ASP A 154 49.78 22.29 -13.91
N SER A 155 49.43 22.22 -15.20
CA SER A 155 48.04 22.24 -15.65
C SER A 155 47.29 20.91 -15.41
N ILE A 156 48.02 19.80 -15.16
CA ILE A 156 47.47 18.46 -14.91
C ILE A 156 47.07 18.33 -13.42
N SER A 157 46.06 19.10 -13.02
CA SER A 157 45.58 19.16 -11.65
C SER A 157 44.38 18.22 -11.39
N GLY A 158 44.36 17.62 -10.19
CA GLY A 158 43.29 16.72 -9.73
C GLY A 158 43.59 15.23 -9.96
N ARG A 159 42.54 14.40 -10.01
CA ARG A 159 42.65 12.95 -10.23
C ARG A 159 41.86 12.49 -11.44
N TYR A 160 42.39 11.48 -12.11
CA TYR A 160 41.88 10.94 -13.38
C TYR A 160 41.55 9.45 -13.22
N VAL A 161 40.68 8.92 -14.10
CA VAL A 161 40.36 7.49 -14.15
C VAL A 161 40.85 6.96 -15.48
N VAL A 162 41.59 5.85 -15.48
CA VAL A 162 42.19 5.25 -16.68
C VAL A 162 41.96 3.74 -16.67
N ASP A 163 41.77 3.14 -17.85
CA ASP A 163 42.06 1.72 -18.03
C ASP A 163 43.58 1.55 -18.12
N GLY A 164 44.17 0.93 -17.09
CA GLY A 164 45.62 0.84 -16.98
C GLY A 164 46.29 0.04 -18.11
N LYS A 165 45.58 -0.90 -18.74
CA LYS A 165 46.12 -1.69 -19.86
C LYS A 165 46.10 -0.87 -21.15
N HIS A 166 44.96 -0.26 -21.48
CA HIS A 166 44.81 0.59 -22.65
C HIS A 166 45.75 1.79 -22.56
N PHE A 167 45.70 2.55 -21.47
CA PHE A 167 46.50 3.76 -21.30
C PHE A 167 48.02 3.49 -21.40
N TYR A 168 48.51 2.39 -20.80
CA TYR A 168 49.92 1.98 -20.96
C TYR A 168 50.25 1.59 -22.42
N THR A 169 49.36 0.87 -23.09
CA THR A 169 49.53 0.46 -24.50
C THR A 169 49.55 1.68 -25.43
N GLU A 170 48.71 2.68 -25.17
CA GLU A 170 48.67 3.94 -25.90
C GLU A 170 49.94 4.77 -25.65
N MET A 171 50.35 4.95 -24.38
CA MET A 171 51.58 5.68 -24.02
C MET A 171 52.84 5.06 -24.67
N ARG A 172 52.89 3.73 -24.86
CA ARG A 172 53.98 3.05 -25.60
C ARG A 172 54.09 3.46 -27.07
N LYS A 173 53.05 4.03 -27.70
CA LYS A 173 53.15 4.60 -29.05
C LYS A 173 54.12 5.79 -29.10
N LEU A 174 54.11 6.63 -28.05
CA LEU A 174 54.99 7.78 -27.93
C LEU A 174 56.46 7.36 -27.89
N GLU A 175 56.77 6.26 -27.20
CA GLU A 175 58.13 5.71 -27.09
C GLU A 175 58.65 5.17 -28.44
N ASN A 176 57.79 4.52 -29.22
CA ASN A 176 58.16 3.98 -30.53
C ASN A 176 58.63 5.06 -31.52
N HIS A 177 58.16 6.30 -31.37
CA HIS A 177 58.50 7.39 -32.29
C HIS A 177 60.00 7.75 -32.32
N ARG A 178 60.74 7.52 -31.22
CA ARG A 178 62.20 7.78 -31.15
C ARG A 178 63.00 7.02 -32.21
N PHE A 179 62.50 5.87 -32.66
CA PHE A 179 63.12 5.04 -33.70
C PHE A 179 62.77 5.47 -35.13
N SER A 180 61.91 6.48 -35.30
CA SER A 180 61.34 6.92 -36.58
C SER A 180 61.57 8.40 -36.90
N CYS A 181 62.23 9.15 -36.00
CA CYS A 181 62.35 10.60 -36.08
C CYS A 181 63.82 11.04 -36.06
N THR A 182 64.24 11.77 -37.08
CA THR A 182 65.62 12.26 -37.25
C THR A 182 66.06 13.31 -36.22
N GLY A 183 65.12 13.98 -35.55
CA GLY A 183 65.38 15.04 -34.57
C GLY A 183 65.10 14.62 -33.12
N GLY A 184 65.68 13.49 -32.67
CA GLY A 184 65.58 13.00 -31.28
C GLY A 184 64.24 12.38 -30.86
N GLY A 185 63.16 12.62 -31.60
CA GLY A 185 61.92 11.84 -31.55
C GLY A 185 61.15 11.82 -30.23
N TYR A 186 61.36 12.80 -29.36
CA TYR A 186 60.52 12.99 -28.18
C TYR A 186 59.23 13.76 -28.51
N TYR A 187 58.19 13.52 -27.72
CA TYR A 187 56.89 14.18 -27.82
C TYR A 187 56.75 15.21 -26.69
N LYS A 188 56.33 16.43 -27.02
CA LYS A 188 55.87 17.42 -26.03
C LYS A 188 54.35 17.36 -25.88
N LEU A 189 53.85 17.44 -24.65
CA LEU A 189 52.42 17.56 -24.38
C LEU A 189 51.95 18.97 -24.75
N MET A 190 50.92 19.07 -25.60
CA MET A 190 50.38 20.34 -26.10
C MET A 190 49.08 20.74 -25.39
N SER A 191 48.23 19.78 -25.03
CA SER A 191 47.00 20.04 -24.28
C SER A 191 46.41 18.79 -23.63
N THR A 192 45.61 19.02 -22.59
CA THR A 192 44.88 18.02 -21.79
C THR A 192 43.40 18.36 -21.79
N GLU A 193 42.52 17.40 -22.07
CA GLU A 193 41.07 17.57 -21.90
C GLU A 193 40.44 16.36 -21.19
N VAL A 194 39.33 16.57 -20.47
CA VAL A 194 38.61 15.50 -19.76
C VAL A 194 37.11 15.60 -20.06
N LYS A 195 36.55 14.51 -20.59
CA LYS A 195 35.19 14.42 -21.11
C LYS A 195 34.55 13.08 -20.73
N CYS A 196 33.66 13.09 -19.73
CA CYS A 196 33.06 11.89 -19.11
C CYS A 196 34.10 10.88 -18.62
N PHE A 197 34.94 11.30 -17.67
CA PHE A 197 36.10 10.54 -17.14
C PHE A 197 37.23 10.25 -18.13
N VAL A 198 36.95 10.14 -19.44
CA VAL A 198 37.98 10.00 -20.47
C VAL A 198 38.87 11.26 -20.48
N TRP A 199 40.07 11.10 -19.95
CA TRP A 199 41.21 11.98 -20.13
C TRP A 199 41.82 11.75 -21.52
N THR A 200 42.07 12.83 -22.25
CA THR A 200 42.70 12.87 -23.57
C THR A 200 43.93 13.77 -23.49
N LEU A 201 45.08 13.25 -23.92
CA LEU A 201 46.35 13.94 -23.98
C LEU A 201 46.78 14.09 -25.43
N LYS A 202 47.10 15.31 -25.86
CA LYS A 202 47.50 15.62 -27.24
C LYS A 202 48.95 16.02 -27.28
N PHE A 203 49.77 15.24 -27.96
CA PHE A 203 51.21 15.42 -28.06
C PHE A 203 51.60 15.89 -29.48
N GLU A 204 52.67 16.68 -29.58
CA GLU A 204 53.32 17.04 -30.85
C GLU A 204 54.82 16.83 -30.73
N CYS A 205 55.47 16.25 -31.76
CA CYS A 205 56.93 16.19 -31.81
C CYS A 205 57.46 17.54 -32.30
N PRO A 206 58.31 18.26 -31.52
CA PRO A 206 58.84 19.56 -31.93
C PRO A 206 59.55 19.52 -33.29
N SER A 207 60.26 18.42 -33.57
CA SER A 207 61.19 18.27 -34.69
C SER A 207 60.52 17.91 -36.01
N CYS A 208 59.56 16.97 -36.02
CA CYS A 208 58.91 16.48 -37.25
C CYS A 208 57.41 16.83 -37.37
N LYS A 209 56.83 17.48 -36.37
CA LYS A 209 55.41 17.88 -36.31
C LYS A 209 54.39 16.73 -36.40
N SER A 210 54.82 15.48 -36.16
CA SER A 210 53.91 14.38 -35.86
C SER A 210 53.04 14.72 -34.65
N ARG A 211 51.80 14.21 -34.63
CA ARG A 211 50.82 14.44 -33.57
C ARG A 211 50.20 13.14 -33.13
N GLU A 212 50.19 12.91 -31.83
CA GLU A 212 49.61 11.73 -31.20
C GLU A 212 48.53 12.11 -30.19
N VAL A 213 47.49 11.29 -30.09
CA VAL A 213 46.35 11.52 -29.19
C VAL A 213 46.16 10.29 -28.32
N ILE A 214 46.64 10.38 -27.09
CA ILE A 214 46.55 9.31 -26.10
C ILE A 214 45.23 9.40 -25.36
N LEU A 215 44.52 8.27 -25.27
CA LEU A 215 43.28 8.12 -24.55
C LEU A 215 43.45 7.24 -23.31
N SER A 216 42.74 7.59 -22.25
CA SER A 216 42.71 6.85 -20.99
C SER A 216 41.67 5.71 -20.95
N ASP A 217 40.77 5.66 -21.92
CA ASP A 217 39.64 4.73 -22.02
C ASP A 217 39.45 4.42 -23.52
N PRO A 218 39.38 3.15 -23.95
CA PRO A 218 39.30 2.82 -25.37
C PRO A 218 38.04 3.40 -26.01
N THR A 219 38.21 4.10 -27.14
CA THR A 219 37.09 4.51 -27.98
C THR A 219 36.34 3.28 -28.47
N PRO A 220 34.99 3.29 -28.48
CA PRO A 220 34.22 2.21 -29.08
C PRO A 220 34.51 2.11 -30.58
N THR A 221 35.35 1.16 -30.97
CA THR A 221 35.62 0.86 -32.38
C THR A 221 34.37 0.29 -33.03
N THR A 222 34.15 0.61 -34.30
CA THR A 222 32.94 0.26 -35.06
C THR A 222 32.80 -1.23 -35.36
N SER A 223 33.84 -2.04 -35.09
CA SER A 223 33.85 -3.49 -35.30
C SER A 223 33.01 -4.25 -34.25
N PRO A 224 31.98 -5.01 -34.66
CA PRO A 224 31.23 -5.86 -33.73
C PRO A 224 32.12 -6.93 -33.07
N GLY A 225 31.89 -7.20 -31.79
CA GLY A 225 32.48 -8.34 -31.07
C GLY A 225 33.72 -8.08 -30.22
N ASN A 226 34.38 -6.91 -30.34
CA ASN A 226 35.61 -6.64 -29.56
C ASN A 226 35.49 -5.54 -28.49
N GLN A 227 34.34 -4.87 -28.38
CA GLN A 227 34.08 -3.77 -27.45
C GLN A 227 34.08 -4.20 -25.96
N GLU A 228 34.26 -3.22 -25.07
CA GLU A 228 33.86 -3.27 -23.66
C GLU A 228 33.03 -2.00 -23.33
N LEU A 229 32.38 -1.92 -22.17
CA LEU A 229 31.70 -0.67 -21.77
C LEU A 229 32.73 0.34 -21.27
N SER A 230 32.77 1.52 -21.90
CA SER A 230 33.59 2.66 -21.48
C SER A 230 33.45 2.96 -19.97
N ILE A 231 34.48 3.56 -19.36
CA ILE A 231 34.42 4.06 -17.98
C ILE A 231 33.21 4.99 -17.79
N CYS A 232 32.93 5.82 -18.80
CA CYS A 232 31.75 6.68 -18.89
C CYS A 232 30.42 5.88 -18.76
N ASP A 233 30.23 4.85 -19.60
CA ASP A 233 29.03 4.01 -19.60
C ASP A 233 28.89 3.22 -18.29
N SER A 234 30.00 2.64 -17.82
CA SER A 234 30.07 1.83 -16.60
C SER A 234 29.71 2.64 -15.34
N ALA A 235 30.18 3.90 -15.24
CA ALA A 235 29.85 4.80 -14.14
C ALA A 235 28.37 5.24 -14.15
N VAL A 236 27.79 5.49 -15.34
CA VAL A 236 26.37 5.85 -15.47
C VAL A 236 25.48 4.64 -15.17
N TRP A 237 25.81 3.45 -15.67
CA TRP A 237 25.13 2.19 -15.34
C TRP A 237 25.13 1.95 -13.84
N GLY A 238 26.30 2.00 -13.19
CA GLY A 238 26.44 1.81 -11.74
C GLY A 238 25.60 2.81 -10.94
N THR A 239 25.58 4.08 -11.38
CA THR A 239 24.76 5.14 -10.78
C THR A 239 23.26 4.87 -10.90
N MET A 240 22.78 4.42 -12.07
CA MET A 240 21.38 4.06 -12.28
C MET A 240 20.97 2.84 -11.44
N ALA A 241 21.83 1.82 -11.36
CA ALA A 241 21.62 0.57 -10.63
C ALA A 241 21.45 0.73 -9.10
N VAL A 242 21.97 1.83 -8.52
CA VAL A 242 21.81 2.18 -7.10
C VAL A 242 20.73 3.25 -6.84
N GLY A 243 19.96 3.63 -7.86
CA GLY A 243 18.92 4.66 -7.75
C GLY A 243 19.44 6.10 -7.82
N GLY A 244 20.74 6.29 -8.01
CA GLY A 244 21.39 7.59 -8.20
C GLY A 244 21.08 8.23 -9.56
N GLY A 245 21.61 9.43 -9.78
CA GLY A 245 21.67 10.10 -11.08
C GLY A 245 22.75 11.18 -11.06
N HIS A 246 22.88 11.98 -12.13
CA HIS A 246 23.95 12.98 -12.30
C HIS A 246 24.49 13.61 -11.01
N ARG A 247 23.68 14.32 -10.21
CA ARG A 247 24.14 14.97 -8.98
C ARG A 247 24.81 14.00 -7.97
N SER A 248 24.32 12.78 -7.85
CA SER A 248 24.91 11.76 -6.95
C SER A 248 26.26 11.26 -7.45
N LEU A 249 26.47 11.21 -8.77
CA LEU A 249 27.75 10.88 -9.41
C LEU A 249 28.73 12.06 -9.28
N GLU A 250 28.24 13.27 -9.54
CA GLU A 250 28.94 14.55 -9.43
C GLU A 250 29.50 14.76 -8.02
N GLU A 251 28.67 14.62 -6.99
CA GLU A 251 29.07 14.76 -5.56
C GLU A 251 30.13 13.71 -5.16
N LEU A 252 29.95 12.45 -5.59
CA LEU A 252 30.87 11.35 -5.28
C LEU A 252 32.26 11.58 -5.90
N PHE A 253 32.33 11.83 -7.20
CA PHE A 253 33.60 11.98 -7.90
C PHE A 253 34.30 13.31 -7.58
N SER A 254 33.55 14.40 -7.37
CA SER A 254 34.12 15.68 -6.90
C SER A 254 34.77 15.54 -5.53
N THR A 255 34.15 14.77 -4.62
CA THR A 255 34.73 14.43 -3.29
C THR A 255 36.05 13.65 -3.41
N MET A 256 36.22 12.86 -4.48
CA MET A 256 37.47 12.14 -4.77
C MET A 256 38.54 12.99 -5.47
N GLY A 257 38.21 14.24 -5.86
CA GLY A 257 39.07 15.10 -6.69
C GLY A 257 39.03 14.78 -8.19
N ILE A 258 37.97 14.10 -8.67
CA ILE A 258 37.84 13.61 -10.05
C ILE A 258 36.71 14.38 -10.76
N LYS A 259 36.98 14.84 -11.99
CA LYS A 259 36.00 15.59 -12.81
C LYS A 259 34.91 14.66 -13.36
N ALA A 260 33.72 14.74 -12.78
CA ALA A 260 32.52 14.04 -13.24
C ALA A 260 32.04 14.51 -14.64
N PRO A 261 31.28 13.69 -15.39
CA PRO A 261 30.59 14.12 -16.60
C PRO A 261 29.58 15.22 -16.32
N ASP A 262 29.43 16.13 -17.28
CA ASP A 262 28.36 17.11 -17.26
C ASP A 262 26.97 16.47 -17.42
N LYS A 263 25.93 17.24 -17.07
CA LYS A 263 24.54 16.81 -17.06
C LYS A 263 23.97 16.45 -18.44
N LYS A 264 24.44 17.08 -19.53
CA LYS A 264 24.01 16.76 -20.90
C LYS A 264 24.61 15.42 -21.32
N THR A 265 25.90 15.20 -21.06
CA THR A 265 26.59 13.94 -21.34
C THR A 265 26.03 12.78 -20.50
N PHE A 266 25.82 12.99 -19.19
CA PHE A 266 25.12 12.01 -18.34
C PHE A 266 23.72 11.67 -18.88
N SER A 267 22.94 12.68 -19.29
CA SER A 267 21.58 12.45 -19.85
C SER A 267 21.61 11.65 -21.15
N LYS A 268 22.61 11.88 -22.02
CA LYS A 268 22.79 11.10 -23.25
C LYS A 268 23.10 9.63 -22.92
N LYS A 269 24.01 9.36 -21.98
CA LYS A 269 24.34 8.00 -21.56
C LYS A 269 23.23 7.29 -20.78
N GLU A 270 22.46 8.01 -19.95
CA GLU A 270 21.25 7.47 -19.30
C GLU A 270 20.18 7.02 -20.31
N ASN A 271 20.15 7.61 -21.51
CA ASN A 271 19.31 7.15 -22.62
C ASN A 271 19.93 5.97 -23.39
N GLU A 272 21.21 6.05 -23.79
CA GLU A 272 21.90 4.96 -24.51
C GLU A 272 21.87 3.64 -23.74
N ILE A 273 22.11 3.68 -22.43
CA ILE A 273 22.04 2.51 -21.55
C ILE A 273 20.59 2.06 -21.34
N GLY A 274 19.66 3.02 -21.21
CA GLY A 274 18.24 2.75 -21.01
C GLY A 274 17.57 2.00 -22.17
N ASN A 275 17.96 2.33 -23.41
CA ASN A 275 17.53 1.65 -24.62
C ASN A 275 18.13 0.23 -24.66
N LYS A 276 19.44 0.08 -24.48
CA LYS A 276 20.11 -1.24 -24.44
C LYS A 276 19.54 -2.16 -23.35
N TRP A 277 19.09 -1.61 -22.22
CA TRP A 277 18.36 -2.36 -21.19
C TRP A 277 16.96 -2.79 -21.64
N GLN A 278 16.27 -1.98 -22.44
CA GLN A 278 14.96 -2.33 -23.02
C GLN A 278 15.07 -3.49 -24.00
N ASP A 279 16.09 -3.47 -24.86
CA ASP A 279 16.30 -4.50 -25.89
C ASP A 279 16.56 -5.88 -25.27
N VAL A 280 17.48 -5.97 -24.29
CA VAL A 280 17.77 -7.21 -23.56
C VAL A 280 16.55 -7.67 -22.76
N LEU A 281 15.79 -6.75 -22.16
CA LEU A 281 14.59 -7.08 -21.41
C LEU A 281 13.50 -7.67 -22.33
N LEU A 282 13.26 -7.07 -23.49
CA LEU A 282 12.30 -7.57 -24.47
C LEU A 282 12.63 -9.02 -24.88
N GLN A 283 13.89 -9.30 -25.23
CA GLN A 283 14.32 -10.66 -25.57
C GLN A 283 14.13 -11.65 -24.41
N SER A 284 14.35 -11.23 -23.16
CA SER A 284 14.11 -12.08 -21.99
C SER A 284 12.63 -12.29 -21.68
N MET A 285 11.76 -11.30 -21.92
CA MET A 285 10.30 -11.45 -21.77
C MET A 285 9.71 -12.35 -22.86
N LEU A 286 10.18 -12.24 -24.11
CA LEU A 286 9.81 -13.15 -25.21
C LEU A 286 10.24 -14.59 -24.92
N GLN A 287 11.43 -14.79 -24.34
CA GLN A 287 11.87 -16.11 -23.91
C GLN A 287 10.99 -16.67 -22.76
N ALA A 288 10.63 -15.85 -21.78
CA ALA A 288 9.71 -16.24 -20.71
C ALA A 288 8.31 -16.59 -21.23
N GLY A 289 7.81 -15.86 -22.23
CA GLY A 289 6.55 -16.17 -22.92
C GLY A 289 6.57 -17.51 -23.65
N ARG A 290 7.68 -17.83 -24.35
CA ARG A 290 7.88 -19.17 -24.95
C ARG A 290 7.86 -20.29 -23.90
N GLU A 291 8.47 -20.08 -22.74
CA GLU A 291 8.47 -21.06 -21.65
C GLU A 291 7.07 -21.26 -21.05
N GLU A 292 6.31 -20.19 -20.76
CA GLU A 292 4.91 -20.32 -20.31
C GLU A 292 4.02 -20.97 -21.37
N ARG A 293 4.21 -20.67 -22.67
CA ARG A 293 3.47 -21.30 -23.77
C ARG A 293 3.72 -22.81 -23.83
N GLN A 294 4.98 -23.22 -23.73
CA GLN A 294 5.36 -24.63 -23.71
C GLN A 294 4.73 -25.35 -22.51
N LEU A 295 4.84 -24.77 -21.31
CA LEU A 295 4.26 -25.31 -20.08
C LEU A 295 2.72 -25.36 -20.10
N ALA A 296 2.05 -24.48 -20.85
CA ALA A 296 0.60 -24.53 -21.05
C ALA A 296 0.20 -25.71 -21.97
N ILE A 297 0.90 -25.89 -23.09
CA ILE A 297 0.68 -27.02 -24.01
C ILE A 297 0.93 -28.36 -23.30
N GLU A 298 2.01 -28.47 -22.51
CA GLU A 298 2.35 -29.67 -21.72
C GLU A 298 1.29 -30.04 -20.66
N ARG A 299 0.48 -29.07 -20.19
CA ARG A 299 -0.64 -29.31 -19.27
C ARG A 299 -2.00 -29.47 -19.95
N CYS A 300 -2.04 -29.35 -21.29
CA CYS A 300 -3.28 -29.22 -22.06
C CYS A 300 -4.13 -27.99 -21.67
N ASP A 301 -3.51 -26.90 -21.21
CA ASP A 301 -4.14 -25.58 -21.03
C ASP A 301 -4.32 -24.89 -22.40
N VAL A 302 -5.08 -25.52 -23.30
CA VAL A 302 -5.40 -25.05 -24.65
C VAL A 302 -6.92 -24.99 -24.85
N ASP A 303 -7.39 -24.17 -25.78
CA ASP A 303 -8.81 -24.00 -26.07
C ASP A 303 -9.29 -24.75 -27.33
N GLU A 304 -10.56 -24.57 -27.67
CA GLU A 304 -11.23 -25.13 -28.86
C GLU A 304 -10.60 -24.70 -30.21
N HIS A 305 -9.56 -23.86 -30.18
CA HIS A 305 -8.81 -23.36 -31.33
C HIS A 305 -7.28 -23.55 -31.16
N ASP A 306 -6.88 -24.54 -30.33
CA ASP A 306 -5.49 -24.85 -29.96
C ASP A 306 -4.69 -23.64 -29.42
N THR A 307 -5.36 -22.59 -28.93
CA THR A 307 -4.70 -21.40 -28.38
C THR A 307 -4.32 -21.67 -26.92
N PRO A 308 -3.03 -21.69 -26.55
CA PRO A 308 -2.62 -21.90 -25.17
C PRO A 308 -3.03 -20.71 -24.29
N PHE A 309 -3.42 -20.98 -23.06
CA PHE A 309 -3.77 -19.95 -22.09
C PHE A 309 -3.07 -20.14 -20.74
N ILE A 310 -2.83 -19.03 -20.03
CA ILE A 310 -2.13 -19.05 -18.75
C ILE A 310 -2.77 -18.14 -17.70
N SER A 311 -2.43 -18.45 -16.44
CA SER A 311 -2.61 -17.56 -15.30
C SER A 311 -1.44 -16.58 -15.19
N VAL A 312 -1.73 -15.31 -14.88
CA VAL A 312 -0.73 -14.25 -14.71
C VAL A 312 -0.94 -13.46 -13.43
N ILE A 313 0.16 -13.01 -12.83
CA ILE A 313 0.21 -12.13 -11.67
C ILE A 313 0.49 -10.69 -12.12
N VAL A 314 -0.31 -9.73 -11.65
CA VAL A 314 -0.26 -8.31 -12.04
C VAL A 314 -0.27 -7.37 -10.82
N ASP A 315 0.31 -6.17 -10.97
CA ASP A 315 0.27 -5.08 -9.97
C ASP A 315 0.55 -3.71 -10.64
N GLY A 316 0.06 -2.65 -10.00
CA GLY A 316 0.20 -1.25 -10.40
C GLY A 316 1.21 -0.48 -9.54
N GLY A 317 2.20 0.13 -10.19
CA GLY A 317 3.23 0.95 -9.57
C GLY A 317 3.10 2.43 -9.93
N TRP A 318 3.26 3.32 -8.94
CA TRP A 318 3.33 4.76 -9.19
C TRP A 318 4.61 5.38 -8.63
N SER A 319 5.14 6.35 -9.36
CA SER A 319 6.39 7.05 -9.04
C SER A 319 6.34 7.88 -7.75
N HIS A 320 5.14 8.23 -7.29
CA HIS A 320 4.89 8.89 -6.01
C HIS A 320 3.73 8.20 -5.27
N ARG A 321 3.75 8.17 -3.94
CA ARG A 321 2.64 7.63 -3.13
C ARG A 321 1.69 8.75 -2.69
N SER A 322 0.52 8.79 -3.32
CA SER A 322 -0.64 9.48 -2.76
C SER A 322 -1.33 8.57 -1.75
N HIS A 323 -1.17 8.85 -0.45
CA HIS A 323 -1.93 8.16 0.58
C HIS A 323 -3.39 8.64 0.55
N GLY A 324 -4.24 7.95 -0.20
CA GLY A 324 -5.71 8.09 -0.25
C GLY A 324 -6.30 9.33 -0.93
N HIS A 325 -5.53 10.42 -1.12
CA HIS A 325 -6.13 11.75 -1.34
C HIS A 325 -5.50 12.62 -2.44
N ARG A 326 -4.71 12.05 -3.38
CA ARG A 326 -4.04 12.88 -4.42
C ARG A 326 -3.57 12.09 -5.66
N TYR A 327 -4.48 11.65 -6.53
CA TYR A 327 -4.19 10.83 -7.71
C TYR A 327 -3.48 11.61 -8.85
N THR A 328 -2.30 12.16 -8.55
CA THR A 328 -1.55 13.12 -9.37
C THR A 328 -0.15 12.61 -9.72
N SER A 329 0.06 11.29 -9.77
CA SER A 329 1.35 10.69 -10.14
C SER A 329 1.62 10.93 -11.62
N ASN A 330 2.76 11.58 -11.93
CA ASN A 330 3.17 11.90 -13.30
C ASN A 330 3.52 10.66 -14.13
N SER A 331 3.93 9.57 -13.47
CA SER A 331 4.20 8.30 -14.12
C SER A 331 3.68 7.12 -13.30
N GLY A 332 3.28 6.07 -14.01
CA GLY A 332 3.00 4.74 -13.47
C GLY A 332 3.63 3.64 -14.33
N VAL A 333 3.72 2.44 -13.78
CA VAL A 333 4.27 1.22 -14.38
C VAL A 333 3.35 0.05 -14.01
N VAL A 334 3.22 -0.95 -14.88
CA VAL A 334 2.65 -2.26 -14.51
C VAL A 334 3.63 -3.37 -14.84
N CYS A 335 3.44 -4.53 -14.23
CA CYS A 335 4.06 -5.77 -14.68
C CYS A 335 3.02 -6.88 -14.89
N VAL A 336 3.36 -7.80 -15.78
CA VAL A 336 2.68 -9.09 -15.95
C VAL A 336 3.72 -10.19 -15.76
N ILE A 337 3.48 -11.08 -14.81
CA ILE A 337 4.39 -12.16 -14.39
C ILE A 337 3.67 -13.50 -14.63
N GLY A 338 4.34 -14.44 -15.31
CA GLY A 338 3.77 -15.76 -15.57
C GLY A 338 3.64 -16.59 -14.29
N LEU A 339 2.51 -17.29 -14.11
CA LEU A 339 2.27 -18.02 -12.86
C LEU A 339 3.24 -19.20 -12.65
N TYR A 340 3.76 -19.85 -13.70
CA TYR A 340 4.56 -21.07 -13.54
C TYR A 340 6.06 -20.77 -13.53
N THR A 341 6.56 -20.07 -14.55
CA THR A 341 7.96 -19.62 -14.67
C THR A 341 8.35 -18.60 -13.59
N LYS A 342 7.37 -17.87 -13.04
CA LYS A 342 7.56 -16.71 -12.14
C LYS A 342 8.34 -15.54 -12.79
N LYS A 343 8.56 -15.57 -14.10
CA LYS A 343 9.30 -14.58 -14.90
C LYS A 343 8.39 -13.44 -15.38
N LEU A 344 8.98 -12.30 -15.73
CA LEU A 344 8.27 -11.19 -16.38
C LEU A 344 7.94 -11.56 -17.84
N LEU A 345 6.68 -11.33 -18.22
CA LEU A 345 6.15 -11.49 -19.58
C LEU A 345 5.87 -10.14 -20.25
N HIS A 346 5.59 -9.11 -19.46
CA HIS A 346 5.35 -7.76 -19.94
C HIS A 346 5.68 -6.74 -18.83
N ILE A 347 6.24 -5.60 -19.21
CA ILE A 347 6.16 -4.36 -18.44
C ILE A 347 5.71 -3.24 -19.38
N ASP A 348 4.94 -2.30 -18.85
CA ASP A 348 4.53 -1.09 -19.57
C ASP A 348 4.55 0.10 -18.60
N VAL A 349 4.68 1.32 -19.15
CA VAL A 349 4.84 2.57 -18.40
C VAL A 349 4.05 3.68 -19.06
N ARG A 350 3.32 4.45 -18.26
CA ARG A 350 2.59 5.65 -18.68
C ARG A 350 3.18 6.88 -18.04
N ASN A 351 3.45 7.93 -18.82
CA ASN A 351 3.95 9.22 -18.36
C ASN A 351 3.09 10.37 -18.90
N LYS A 352 2.63 11.25 -18.02
CA LYS A 352 1.90 12.49 -18.34
C LYS A 352 2.79 13.65 -18.75
N TYR A 353 4.07 13.57 -18.41
CA TYR A 353 4.95 14.72 -18.37
C TYR A 353 6.23 14.46 -19.15
N CYS A 354 6.50 15.34 -20.11
CA CYS A 354 7.82 15.49 -20.73
C CYS A 354 8.28 16.95 -20.57
N SER A 355 9.51 17.17 -20.11
CA SER A 355 10.06 18.52 -19.94
C SER A 355 10.17 19.30 -21.24
N MET A 356 10.34 18.61 -22.37
CA MET A 356 10.54 19.23 -23.68
C MET A 356 9.20 19.62 -24.33
N CYS A 357 8.17 18.75 -24.30
CA CYS A 357 6.81 19.12 -24.69
C CYS A 357 6.33 20.37 -23.94
N LEU A 358 6.53 20.45 -22.62
CA LEU A 358 6.15 21.64 -21.83
C LEU A 358 6.93 22.90 -22.25
N TYR A 359 8.20 22.77 -22.64
CA TYR A 359 8.99 23.88 -23.17
C TYR A 359 8.46 24.33 -24.54
N LEU A 360 8.17 23.41 -25.46
CA LEU A 360 7.62 23.72 -26.78
C LEU A 360 6.24 24.40 -26.66
N MET A 361 5.33 23.83 -25.86
CA MET A 361 4.01 24.42 -25.55
C MET A 361 4.13 25.84 -24.98
N LYS A 362 5.07 26.08 -24.05
CA LYS A 362 5.30 27.42 -23.47
C LYS A 362 5.83 28.45 -24.48
N ASN A 363 6.50 28.01 -25.54
CA ASN A 363 7.00 28.87 -26.62
C ASN A 363 6.09 28.80 -27.86
N GLN A 364 4.83 28.37 -27.70
CA GLN A 364 3.82 28.27 -28.77
C GLN A 364 4.24 27.41 -29.97
N LYS A 365 5.12 26.43 -29.75
CA LYS A 365 5.56 25.45 -30.77
C LYS A 365 4.83 24.12 -30.61
N ILE A 366 4.60 23.44 -31.73
CA ILE A 366 4.09 22.06 -31.76
C ILE A 366 5.01 21.19 -30.88
N PRO A 367 4.47 20.38 -29.95
CA PRO A 367 5.25 19.65 -28.94
C PRO A 367 5.95 18.39 -29.47
N GLU A 368 6.16 18.30 -30.77
CA GLU A 368 6.82 17.19 -31.46
C GLU A 368 8.34 17.29 -31.30
N HIS A 369 8.96 16.21 -30.82
CA HIS A 369 10.41 16.11 -30.69
C HIS A 369 10.85 14.64 -30.57
N GLU A 370 12.07 14.36 -31.03
CA GLU A 370 12.71 13.06 -30.87
C GLU A 370 12.83 12.68 -29.37
N GLY A 371 12.59 11.42 -29.03
CA GLY A 371 12.61 10.95 -27.64
C GLY A 371 11.53 11.57 -26.76
N CYS A 372 10.31 11.74 -27.29
CA CYS A 372 9.15 12.06 -26.46
C CYS A 372 8.75 10.86 -25.59
N PHE A 373 8.62 11.10 -24.28
CA PHE A 373 8.20 10.08 -23.32
C PHE A 373 6.77 10.29 -22.79
N ARG A 374 6.07 11.36 -23.20
CA ARG A 374 4.66 11.59 -22.85
C ARG A 374 3.79 10.69 -23.72
N ASN A 375 3.14 9.71 -23.09
CA ASN A 375 2.29 8.70 -23.73
C ASN A 375 0.96 8.48 -22.97
N TRP A 376 0.56 9.43 -22.11
CA TRP A 376 -0.67 9.34 -21.34
C TRP A 376 -1.27 10.70 -20.99
N GLU A 377 -2.58 10.83 -21.17
CA GLU A 377 -3.31 12.10 -20.99
C GLU A 377 -4.37 12.01 -19.87
N GLY A 378 -4.87 10.79 -19.56
CA GLY A 378 -5.97 10.56 -18.62
C GLY A 378 -5.62 10.68 -17.13
N THR A 379 -6.49 10.17 -16.25
CA THR A 379 -6.25 10.19 -14.78
C THR A 379 -5.04 9.31 -14.39
N SER A 380 -4.51 9.47 -13.17
CA SER A 380 -3.42 8.58 -12.73
C SER A 380 -3.93 7.22 -12.23
N GLN A 381 -5.24 7.04 -12.07
CA GLN A 381 -5.88 5.76 -11.77
C GLN A 381 -6.10 4.95 -13.06
N GLY A 382 -6.54 5.60 -14.14
CA GLY A 382 -6.75 4.94 -15.44
C GLY A 382 -5.49 4.28 -16.02
N MET A 383 -4.30 4.82 -15.72
CA MET A 383 -2.98 4.33 -16.13
C MET A 383 -2.82 2.80 -16.05
N GLU A 384 -3.14 2.22 -14.89
CA GLU A 384 -2.95 0.78 -14.62
C GLU A 384 -3.85 -0.07 -15.51
N SER A 385 -5.14 0.28 -15.56
CA SER A 385 -6.12 -0.43 -16.38
C SER A 385 -5.83 -0.32 -17.88
N ASP A 386 -5.25 0.79 -18.33
CA ASP A 386 -4.89 1.01 -19.74
C ASP A 386 -3.66 0.16 -20.15
N MET A 387 -2.59 0.20 -19.33
CA MET A 387 -1.40 -0.63 -19.54
C MET A 387 -1.72 -2.12 -19.51
N LEU A 388 -2.57 -2.57 -18.59
CA LEU A 388 -2.95 -3.99 -18.54
C LEU A 388 -3.84 -4.39 -19.73
N VAL A 389 -4.75 -3.53 -20.20
CA VAL A 389 -5.48 -3.79 -21.46
C VAL A 389 -4.53 -3.90 -22.66
N GLN A 390 -3.48 -3.06 -22.74
CA GLN A 390 -2.45 -3.19 -23.78
C GLN A 390 -1.63 -4.48 -23.65
N ALA A 391 -1.21 -4.85 -22.44
CA ALA A 391 -0.46 -6.07 -22.18
C ALA A 391 -1.25 -7.34 -22.55
N PHE A 392 -2.56 -7.36 -22.30
CA PHE A 392 -3.44 -8.48 -22.65
C PHE A 392 -3.72 -8.53 -24.15
N ARG A 393 -4.02 -7.38 -24.80
CA ARG A 393 -4.18 -7.30 -26.26
C ARG A 393 -2.94 -7.77 -27.03
N SER A 394 -1.74 -7.48 -26.53
CA SER A 394 -0.48 -7.86 -27.17
C SER A 394 0.00 -9.29 -26.86
N SER A 395 -0.62 -9.99 -25.89
CA SER A 395 -0.22 -11.36 -25.48
C SER A 395 -0.15 -12.36 -26.64
N LYS A 396 -1.20 -12.43 -27.49
CA LYS A 396 -1.22 -13.32 -28.67
C LYS A 396 -0.08 -13.02 -29.65
N GLN A 397 0.19 -11.74 -29.93
CA GLN A 397 1.20 -11.33 -30.90
C GLN A 397 2.64 -11.50 -30.38
N LEU A 398 2.88 -11.24 -29.10
CA LEU A 398 4.21 -11.33 -28.48
C LEU A 398 4.60 -12.77 -28.13
N HIS A 399 3.64 -13.54 -27.58
CA HIS A 399 3.93 -14.82 -26.91
C HIS A 399 3.16 -16.02 -27.46
N GLY A 400 2.18 -15.82 -28.36
CA GLY A 400 1.38 -16.91 -28.93
C GLY A 400 0.47 -17.62 -27.92
N LEU A 401 -0.04 -16.88 -26.92
CA LEU A 401 -0.94 -17.37 -25.86
C LEU A 401 -1.90 -16.28 -25.36
N GLU A 402 -2.90 -16.67 -24.55
CA GLU A 402 -3.82 -15.78 -23.83
C GLU A 402 -3.57 -15.71 -22.32
N TYR A 403 -3.87 -14.56 -21.70
CA TYR A 403 -3.87 -14.39 -20.24
C TYR A 403 -5.29 -14.56 -19.69
N ARG A 404 -5.70 -15.78 -19.33
CA ARG A 404 -7.09 -16.08 -18.92
C ARG A 404 -7.38 -15.96 -17.42
N VAL A 405 -6.39 -16.10 -16.53
CA VAL A 405 -6.62 -15.89 -15.09
C VAL A 405 -5.74 -14.76 -14.57
N VAL A 406 -6.35 -13.78 -13.91
CA VAL A 406 -5.67 -12.58 -13.40
C VAL A 406 -5.58 -12.66 -11.88
N ILE A 407 -4.36 -12.73 -11.36
CA ILE A 407 -4.03 -12.68 -9.93
C ILE A 407 -3.52 -11.27 -9.64
N GLY A 408 -4.32 -10.47 -8.95
CA GLY A 408 -3.98 -9.08 -8.61
C GLY A 408 -4.21 -8.74 -7.14
N ASP A 409 -3.96 -7.48 -6.83
CA ASP A 409 -4.63 -6.81 -5.72
C ASP A 409 -6.15 -6.67 -6.01
N GLY A 410 -6.93 -6.22 -5.03
CA GLY A 410 -8.38 -6.40 -5.02
C GLY A 410 -9.19 -5.57 -6.05
N ASP A 411 -8.61 -4.62 -6.79
CA ASP A 411 -9.39 -3.65 -7.58
C ASP A 411 -10.21 -4.32 -8.70
N SER A 412 -11.52 -4.03 -8.75
CA SER A 412 -12.46 -4.59 -9.74
C SER A 412 -12.57 -3.77 -11.03
N SER A 413 -12.07 -2.53 -11.06
CA SER A 413 -12.11 -1.65 -12.23
C SER A 413 -11.14 -2.10 -13.33
N VAL A 414 -9.97 -2.64 -12.97
CA VAL A 414 -9.03 -3.28 -13.91
C VAL A 414 -9.69 -4.48 -14.60
N PHE A 415 -10.28 -5.38 -13.80
CA PHE A 415 -10.93 -6.59 -14.30
C PHE A 415 -12.11 -6.27 -15.24
N ALA A 416 -12.98 -5.32 -14.87
CA ALA A 416 -14.08 -4.89 -15.72
C ALA A 416 -13.59 -4.38 -17.10
N LYS A 417 -12.53 -3.54 -17.12
CA LYS A 417 -11.94 -3.01 -18.36
C LYS A 417 -11.23 -4.09 -19.20
N LEU A 418 -10.65 -5.12 -18.57
CA LEU A 418 -10.12 -6.29 -19.28
C LEU A 418 -11.25 -7.05 -19.98
N ARG A 419 -12.37 -7.32 -19.30
CA ARG A 419 -13.53 -7.98 -19.92
C ARG A 419 -14.18 -7.16 -21.03
N GLU A 420 -14.19 -5.83 -20.90
CA GLU A 420 -14.75 -4.88 -21.87
C GLU A 420 -13.87 -4.72 -23.13
N LYS A 421 -12.54 -4.69 -22.98
CA LYS A 421 -11.62 -4.18 -24.02
C LYS A 421 -10.67 -5.20 -24.63
N VAL A 422 -10.60 -6.42 -24.11
CA VAL A 422 -9.81 -7.53 -24.69
C VAL A 422 -10.75 -8.43 -25.49
N SER A 423 -10.30 -8.92 -26.66
CA SER A 423 -11.16 -9.74 -27.55
C SER A 423 -11.63 -11.04 -26.90
N TYR A 424 -10.75 -11.73 -26.19
CA TYR A 424 -11.07 -12.89 -25.36
C TYR A 424 -11.60 -12.51 -23.95
N GLY A 425 -12.04 -11.26 -23.75
CA GLY A 425 -12.38 -10.66 -22.46
C GLY A 425 -13.44 -11.42 -21.66
N LEU A 426 -14.34 -12.14 -22.31
CA LEU A 426 -15.35 -12.95 -21.64
C LEU A 426 -14.76 -14.17 -20.90
N HIS A 427 -13.64 -14.72 -21.37
CA HIS A 427 -12.94 -15.87 -20.79
C HIS A 427 -11.98 -15.47 -19.64
N ILE A 428 -11.79 -14.17 -19.39
CA ILE A 428 -10.89 -13.68 -18.35
C ILE A 428 -11.54 -13.83 -16.97
N GLN A 429 -10.89 -14.59 -16.09
CA GLN A 429 -11.26 -14.83 -14.69
C GLN A 429 -10.37 -14.05 -13.72
N LYS A 430 -10.86 -13.81 -12.49
CA LYS A 430 -10.13 -13.10 -11.42
C LYS A 430 -9.89 -14.01 -10.22
N SER A 431 -8.63 -14.23 -9.88
CA SER A 431 -8.19 -14.77 -8.58
C SER A 431 -7.82 -13.59 -7.66
N GLU A 432 -8.08 -13.72 -6.36
CA GLU A 432 -7.86 -12.64 -5.38
C GLU A 432 -6.58 -12.92 -4.57
N CYS A 433 -5.65 -11.97 -4.51
CA CYS A 433 -4.47 -12.12 -3.65
C CYS A 433 -4.89 -12.35 -2.18
N ALA A 434 -4.66 -13.56 -1.65
CA ALA A 434 -5.08 -13.98 -0.33
C ALA A 434 -4.46 -13.14 0.80
N ASN A 435 -3.26 -12.60 0.57
CA ASN A 435 -2.64 -11.64 1.49
C ASN A 435 -3.40 -10.31 1.53
N HIS A 436 -3.91 -9.83 0.39
CA HIS A 436 -4.73 -8.62 0.31
C HIS A 436 -6.15 -8.81 0.86
N ALA A 437 -6.80 -9.94 0.54
CA ALA A 437 -8.13 -10.27 1.05
C ALA A 437 -8.17 -10.30 2.60
N VAL A 438 -7.25 -11.04 3.25
CA VAL A 438 -7.19 -11.12 4.72
C VAL A 438 -6.63 -9.83 5.36
N LYS A 439 -5.78 -9.06 4.66
CA LYS A 439 -5.38 -7.70 5.08
C LYS A 439 -6.57 -6.74 5.13
N ASN A 440 -7.52 -6.87 4.22
CA ASN A 440 -8.76 -6.09 4.23
C ASN A 440 -9.73 -6.54 5.35
N TYR A 441 -9.92 -7.85 5.57
CA TYR A 441 -10.65 -8.37 6.75
C TYR A 441 -10.06 -7.83 8.07
N CYS A 442 -8.74 -7.92 8.24
CA CYS A 442 -8.02 -7.42 9.40
C CYS A 442 -8.15 -5.89 9.58
N LYS A 443 -8.15 -5.12 8.48
CA LYS A 443 -8.42 -3.66 8.50
C LYS A 443 -9.84 -3.35 8.99
N SER A 444 -10.83 -4.15 8.63
CA SER A 444 -12.21 -4.01 9.13
C SER A 444 -12.31 -4.31 10.62
N LEU A 445 -11.66 -5.38 11.12
CA LEU A 445 -11.60 -5.69 12.56
C LEU A 445 -10.99 -4.53 13.37
N PHE A 446 -9.95 -3.87 12.85
CA PHE A 446 -9.36 -2.68 13.49
C PHE A 446 -10.25 -1.41 13.43
N ALA A 447 -11.39 -1.42 12.72
CA ALA A 447 -12.33 -0.30 12.66
C ALA A 447 -13.24 -0.16 13.90
N GLN A 448 -13.06 -1.02 14.92
CA GLN A 448 -13.81 -1.13 16.19
C GLN A 448 -13.94 0.13 17.09
N LYS A 449 -13.70 1.34 16.59
CA LYS A 449 -13.76 2.60 17.37
C LYS A 449 -15.17 3.01 17.82
N GLN A 450 -16.21 2.35 17.31
CA GLN A 450 -17.62 2.55 17.71
C GLN A 450 -18.17 1.37 18.55
N LEU A 451 -17.32 0.46 19.01
CA LEU A 451 -17.71 -0.68 19.84
C LEU A 451 -17.52 -0.41 21.34
N PRO A 452 -18.28 -1.08 22.23
CA PRO A 452 -18.14 -0.98 23.67
C PRO A 452 -16.71 -1.24 24.17
N GLN A 453 -16.35 -0.69 25.33
CA GLN A 453 -15.02 -0.94 25.91
C GLN A 453 -14.80 -2.43 26.23
N GLY A 454 -15.84 -3.15 26.66
CA GLY A 454 -15.78 -4.61 26.86
C GLY A 454 -15.43 -5.36 25.57
N VAL A 455 -16.16 -5.08 24.48
CA VAL A 455 -15.90 -5.66 23.15
C VAL A 455 -14.49 -5.32 22.65
N ARG A 456 -14.02 -4.08 22.85
CA ARG A 456 -12.67 -3.65 22.48
C ARG A 456 -11.55 -4.32 23.28
N LYS A 457 -11.80 -4.74 24.53
CA LYS A 457 -10.86 -5.57 25.31
C LYS A 457 -10.76 -6.98 24.75
N ILE A 458 -11.88 -7.57 24.32
CA ILE A 458 -11.93 -8.92 23.72
C ILE A 458 -11.25 -8.92 22.34
N LEU A 459 -11.62 -7.97 21.47
CA LEU A 459 -11.02 -7.74 20.14
C LEU A 459 -9.70 -6.94 20.23
N SER A 460 -8.85 -7.31 21.19
CA SER A 460 -7.50 -6.79 21.34
C SER A 460 -6.65 -6.99 20.06
N PRO A 461 -5.55 -6.24 19.88
CA PRO A 461 -4.65 -6.43 18.74
C PRO A 461 -4.12 -7.87 18.60
N SER A 462 -3.92 -8.60 19.70
CA SER A 462 -3.52 -10.02 19.68
C SER A 462 -4.66 -10.93 19.22
N THR A 463 -5.91 -10.70 19.66
CA THR A 463 -7.10 -11.40 19.14
C THR A 463 -7.30 -11.15 17.64
N VAL A 464 -7.16 -9.90 17.17
CA VAL A 464 -7.25 -9.56 15.74
C VAL A 464 -6.12 -10.23 14.93
N LEU A 465 -4.92 -10.37 15.50
CA LEU A 465 -3.83 -11.12 14.86
C LEU A 465 -4.06 -12.64 14.83
N ARG A 466 -4.78 -13.23 15.82
CA ARG A 466 -5.24 -14.63 15.77
C ARG A 466 -6.27 -14.82 14.64
N LEU A 467 -7.34 -14.02 14.61
CA LEU A 467 -8.35 -14.01 13.54
C LEU A 467 -7.71 -13.90 12.14
N LYS A 468 -6.67 -13.04 11.99
CA LYS A 468 -5.89 -12.90 10.76
C LYS A 468 -5.06 -14.14 10.42
N LYS A 469 -4.42 -14.78 11.41
CA LYS A 469 -3.63 -16.01 11.22
C LYS A 469 -4.55 -17.12 10.73
N ASP A 470 -5.67 -17.32 11.40
CA ASP A 470 -6.52 -18.49 11.20
C ASP A 470 -7.30 -18.36 9.89
N ALA A 471 -7.69 -17.15 9.49
CA ALA A 471 -8.20 -16.88 8.14
C ALA A 471 -7.17 -17.14 7.02
N ARG A 472 -5.86 -16.93 7.26
CA ARG A 472 -4.82 -17.36 6.28
C ARG A 472 -4.57 -18.87 6.33
N TYR A 473 -4.77 -19.51 7.48
CA TYR A 473 -4.59 -20.96 7.65
C TYR A 473 -5.70 -21.75 6.95
N ALA A 474 -6.97 -21.33 7.09
CA ALA A 474 -8.09 -21.87 6.33
C ALA A 474 -7.81 -21.84 4.81
N ILE A 475 -7.48 -20.65 4.27
CA ILE A 475 -7.13 -20.46 2.84
C ILE A 475 -5.96 -21.36 2.41
N TYR A 476 -4.94 -21.53 3.26
CA TYR A 476 -3.82 -22.43 2.96
C TYR A 476 -4.26 -23.90 2.95
N HIS A 477 -4.98 -24.34 3.99
CA HIS A 477 -5.42 -25.72 4.13
C HIS A 477 -6.33 -26.16 2.97
N THR A 478 -7.33 -25.35 2.60
CA THR A 478 -8.19 -25.65 1.44
C THR A 478 -7.38 -25.78 0.15
N ALA A 479 -6.36 -24.94 -0.07
CA ALA A 479 -5.57 -24.96 -1.31
C ALA A 479 -4.68 -26.22 -1.46
N GLU A 480 -4.21 -26.77 -0.35
CA GLU A 480 -3.43 -28.03 -0.33
C GLU A 480 -4.34 -29.28 -0.33
N THR A 481 -5.62 -29.16 0.02
CA THR A 481 -6.57 -30.28 0.18
C THR A 481 -7.65 -30.31 -0.91
N SER A 482 -8.86 -29.80 -0.63
CA SER A 482 -10.03 -29.96 -1.49
C SER A 482 -10.16 -28.94 -2.62
N LYS A 483 -9.51 -27.76 -2.48
CA LYS A 483 -9.70 -26.57 -3.33
C LYS A 483 -11.16 -26.13 -3.47
N ASN A 484 -12.04 -26.57 -2.56
CA ASN A 484 -13.47 -26.30 -2.60
C ASN A 484 -13.79 -24.96 -1.92
N ALA A 485 -14.59 -24.14 -2.60
CA ALA A 485 -15.05 -22.86 -2.07
C ALA A 485 -15.94 -23.00 -0.81
N GLN A 486 -16.64 -24.13 -0.67
CA GLN A 486 -17.56 -24.35 0.44
C GLN A 486 -16.84 -24.67 1.75
N ASP A 487 -15.91 -25.62 1.75
CA ASP A 487 -15.08 -25.98 2.90
C ASP A 487 -14.38 -24.74 3.48
N LEU A 488 -13.87 -23.86 2.59
CA LEU A 488 -13.25 -22.60 2.97
C LEU A 488 -14.24 -21.63 3.63
N ARG A 489 -15.51 -21.58 3.21
CA ARG A 489 -16.53 -20.76 3.88
C ARG A 489 -16.79 -21.29 5.30
N GLU A 490 -16.94 -22.59 5.48
CA GLU A 490 -17.13 -23.22 6.80
C GLU A 490 -15.97 -22.89 7.75
N ASP A 491 -14.74 -23.11 7.31
CA ASP A 491 -13.52 -22.87 8.09
C ASP A 491 -13.40 -21.40 8.49
N LEU A 492 -13.69 -20.49 7.56
CA LEU A 492 -13.70 -19.05 7.83
C LEU A 492 -14.81 -18.67 8.81
N ILE A 493 -16.03 -19.22 8.68
CA ILE A 493 -17.16 -18.98 9.59
C ILE A 493 -16.88 -19.52 11.00
N ASN A 494 -16.16 -20.64 11.12
CA ASN A 494 -15.75 -21.20 12.41
C ASN A 494 -14.59 -20.40 13.06
N GLY A 495 -13.71 -19.77 12.28
CA GLY A 495 -12.56 -18.99 12.78
C GLY A 495 -12.87 -18.00 13.91
N PRO A 496 -13.91 -17.15 13.80
CA PRO A 496 -14.36 -16.28 14.89
C PRO A 496 -14.80 -17.00 16.17
N ALA A 497 -15.44 -18.18 16.07
CA ALA A 497 -15.80 -18.98 17.25
C ALA A 497 -14.53 -19.54 17.92
N HIS A 498 -13.67 -20.17 17.13
CA HIS A 498 -12.40 -20.75 17.58
C HIS A 498 -11.54 -19.75 18.36
N VAL A 499 -11.32 -18.54 17.83
CA VAL A 499 -10.43 -17.55 18.47
C VAL A 499 -11.00 -16.99 19.78
N LEU A 500 -12.33 -16.96 19.93
CA LEU A 500 -13.03 -16.48 21.12
C LEU A 500 -13.19 -17.55 22.22
N GLY A 501 -12.82 -18.80 21.94
CA GLY A 501 -12.88 -19.92 22.90
C GLY A 501 -14.16 -20.74 22.81
N ILE A 502 -14.77 -20.83 21.61
CA ILE A 502 -15.89 -21.73 21.32
C ILE A 502 -15.38 -22.79 20.35
N HIS A 503 -15.39 -24.05 20.76
CA HIS A 503 -14.71 -25.14 20.03
C HIS A 503 -15.63 -26.23 19.47
N THR A 504 -16.95 -26.11 19.67
CA THR A 504 -17.98 -27.07 19.24
C THR A 504 -17.86 -27.53 17.78
N ASN A 505 -17.67 -26.58 16.85
CA ASN A 505 -17.59 -26.85 15.40
C ASN A 505 -16.14 -26.89 14.86
N CYS A 506 -15.13 -27.07 15.72
CA CYS A 506 -13.74 -27.10 15.28
C CYS A 506 -13.32 -28.45 14.69
N LYS A 507 -13.06 -28.47 13.37
CA LYS A 507 -12.36 -29.56 12.67
C LYS A 507 -10.97 -29.79 13.30
N GLU A 508 -10.47 -31.03 13.29
CA GLU A 508 -9.32 -31.44 14.14
C GLU A 508 -7.97 -30.82 13.75
N TYR A 509 -7.77 -30.50 12.46
CA TYR A 509 -6.61 -29.71 12.02
C TYR A 509 -6.67 -28.24 12.48
N PHE A 510 -7.86 -27.76 12.86
CA PHE A 510 -8.13 -26.38 13.28
C PHE A 510 -8.01 -26.20 14.80
N CYS A 511 -8.40 -27.20 15.60
CA CYS A 511 -8.27 -27.14 17.07
C CYS A 511 -7.87 -28.48 17.71
N LYS A 512 -6.98 -28.41 18.70
CA LYS A 512 -6.55 -29.54 19.54
C LYS A 512 -7.17 -29.56 20.95
N LYS A 513 -8.12 -28.64 21.25
CA LYS A 513 -8.81 -28.54 22.54
C LYS A 513 -10.31 -28.64 22.32
N LYS A 514 -10.99 -29.52 23.06
CA LYS A 514 -12.46 -29.70 23.06
C LYS A 514 -13.12 -29.29 24.40
N GLU A 515 -12.34 -28.96 25.43
CA GLU A 515 -12.77 -29.00 26.85
C GLU A 515 -12.90 -27.62 27.53
N ASN A 516 -13.27 -26.57 26.80
CA ASN A 516 -13.58 -25.27 27.39
C ASN A 516 -14.72 -24.62 26.60
N GLU A 517 -15.93 -24.71 27.13
CA GLU A 517 -17.11 -24.08 26.55
C GLU A 517 -17.33 -22.72 27.21
N ARG A 518 -17.14 -21.65 26.42
CA ARG A 518 -17.65 -20.32 26.77
C ARG A 518 -18.92 -20.06 26.00
N GLU A 519 -20.00 -19.83 26.72
CA GLU A 519 -21.28 -19.46 26.10
C GLU A 519 -21.18 -18.12 25.36
N LEU A 520 -21.96 -18.00 24.29
CA LEU A 520 -22.04 -16.80 23.47
C LEU A 520 -23.00 -15.77 24.11
N VAL A 521 -22.58 -15.22 25.25
CA VAL A 521 -23.33 -14.20 26.01
C VAL A 521 -22.62 -12.83 26.02
N GLY A 522 -23.40 -11.77 26.25
CA GLY A 522 -22.95 -10.40 26.44
C GLY A 522 -21.88 -9.90 25.45
N PHE A 523 -20.76 -9.39 25.97
CA PHE A 523 -19.68 -8.83 25.15
C PHE A 523 -18.97 -9.86 24.26
N VAL A 524 -19.05 -11.17 24.55
CA VAL A 524 -18.45 -12.22 23.70
C VAL A 524 -19.29 -12.41 22.43
N LEU A 525 -20.61 -12.47 22.55
CA LEU A 525 -21.54 -12.49 21.42
C LEU A 525 -21.40 -11.23 20.55
N ALA A 526 -21.30 -10.06 21.19
CA ALA A 526 -21.06 -8.79 20.49
C ALA A 526 -19.73 -8.77 19.71
N ALA A 527 -18.65 -9.34 20.28
CA ALA A 527 -17.36 -9.49 19.60
C ALA A 527 -17.41 -10.50 18.43
N TYR A 528 -18.10 -11.62 18.62
CA TYR A 528 -18.31 -12.66 17.60
C TYR A 528 -19.10 -12.11 16.40
N ASN A 529 -20.24 -11.46 16.64
CA ASN A 529 -21.09 -10.90 15.59
C ASN A 529 -20.35 -9.83 14.77
N PHE A 530 -19.61 -8.92 15.42
CA PHE A 530 -18.79 -7.93 14.71
C PHE A 530 -17.66 -8.58 13.89
N ALA A 531 -17.05 -9.66 14.38
CA ALA A 531 -16.04 -10.40 13.62
C ALA A 531 -16.65 -11.08 12.37
N GLN A 532 -17.84 -11.68 12.50
CA GLN A 532 -18.59 -12.26 11.36
C GLN A 532 -19.00 -11.19 10.33
N ASP A 533 -19.46 -10.01 10.77
CA ASP A 533 -19.76 -8.90 9.85
C ASP A 533 -18.52 -8.40 9.11
N CYS A 534 -17.37 -8.34 9.79
CA CYS A 534 -16.09 -8.04 9.15
C CYS A 534 -15.64 -9.14 8.17
N LEU A 535 -16.08 -10.38 8.36
CA LEU A 535 -15.73 -11.56 7.57
C LEU A 535 -16.59 -11.69 6.29
N LYS A 536 -17.84 -11.19 6.27
CA LYS A 536 -18.75 -11.24 5.08
C LYS A 536 -18.06 -10.92 3.73
N PRO A 537 -17.22 -9.86 3.59
CA PRO A 537 -16.53 -9.56 2.33
C PRO A 537 -15.45 -10.57 1.92
N LEU A 538 -14.90 -11.33 2.87
CA LEU A 538 -13.95 -12.42 2.62
C LEU A 538 -14.70 -13.69 2.15
N LEU A 539 -15.83 -14.01 2.77
CA LEU A 539 -16.69 -15.15 2.39
C LEU A 539 -17.23 -15.03 0.97
N ARG A 540 -17.68 -13.83 0.55
CA ARG A 540 -18.08 -13.55 -0.85
C ARG A 540 -16.95 -13.86 -1.85
N LYS A 541 -15.68 -13.74 -1.44
CA LYS A 541 -14.49 -13.98 -2.26
C LYS A 541 -13.88 -15.39 -2.09
N ALA A 542 -14.47 -16.28 -1.29
CA ALA A 542 -13.92 -17.61 -1.01
C ALA A 542 -13.58 -18.41 -2.28
N HIS A 543 -14.47 -18.38 -3.29
CA HIS A 543 -14.26 -19.04 -4.59
C HIS A 543 -13.05 -18.53 -5.40
N ARG A 544 -12.49 -17.35 -5.05
CA ARG A 544 -11.30 -16.76 -5.67
C ARG A 544 -10.04 -16.89 -4.80
N LEU A 545 -10.13 -17.65 -3.71
CA LEU A 545 -9.08 -17.82 -2.70
C LEU A 545 -8.65 -19.29 -2.54
N THR A 546 -9.37 -20.23 -3.16
CA THR A 546 -9.14 -21.68 -3.08
C THR A 546 -7.77 -22.14 -3.57
N TYR A 547 -7.03 -21.32 -4.34
CA TYR A 547 -5.65 -21.59 -4.78
C TYR A 547 -4.58 -20.86 -3.96
N ASN A 548 -4.97 -20.09 -2.92
CA ASN A 548 -4.05 -19.34 -2.04
C ASN A 548 -3.09 -18.38 -2.79
N ASP A 549 -3.53 -17.85 -3.94
CA ASP A 549 -2.74 -16.97 -4.80
C ASP A 549 -2.24 -15.70 -4.11
N THR A 550 -1.08 -15.18 -4.57
CA THR A 550 -0.51 -13.93 -4.03
C THR A 550 0.17 -13.08 -5.10
N SER A 551 -0.08 -11.76 -5.04
CA SER A 551 0.61 -10.74 -5.84
C SER A 551 2.05 -10.44 -5.37
N ASN A 552 2.61 -11.23 -4.44
CA ASN A 552 3.90 -11.00 -3.79
C ASN A 552 5.09 -10.86 -4.78
N LEU A 553 5.01 -11.50 -5.95
CA LEU A 553 6.05 -11.39 -6.99
C LEU A 553 6.05 -10.00 -7.64
N ALA A 554 4.86 -9.46 -7.88
CA ALA A 554 4.69 -8.13 -8.43
C ALA A 554 5.02 -7.05 -7.37
N GLU A 555 4.63 -7.25 -6.09
CA GLU A 555 5.12 -6.41 -4.97
C GLU A 555 6.67 -6.37 -4.91
N ASN A 556 7.33 -7.52 -5.16
CA ASN A 556 8.79 -7.61 -5.22
C ASN A 556 9.37 -6.82 -6.41
N TYR A 557 8.78 -6.92 -7.61
CA TYR A 557 9.15 -6.05 -8.75
C TYR A 557 8.97 -4.56 -8.40
N MET A 558 7.85 -4.17 -7.80
CA MET A 558 7.60 -2.78 -7.38
C MET A 558 8.60 -2.29 -6.31
N SER A 559 9.16 -3.20 -5.50
CA SER A 559 10.26 -2.90 -4.58
C SER A 559 11.58 -2.61 -5.31
N LEU A 560 11.85 -3.31 -6.41
CA LEU A 560 13.01 -3.07 -7.28
C LEU A 560 12.83 -1.75 -8.06
N VAL A 561 11.64 -1.44 -8.57
CA VAL A 561 11.34 -0.12 -9.18
C VAL A 561 11.61 1.00 -8.17
N ALA A 562 11.21 0.83 -6.91
CA ALA A 562 11.48 1.81 -5.85
C ALA A 562 12.98 1.94 -5.48
N LYS A 563 13.77 0.88 -5.64
CA LYS A 563 15.25 0.94 -5.55
C LYS A 563 15.81 1.78 -6.71
N PHE A 564 15.53 1.41 -7.96
CA PHE A 564 16.08 2.08 -9.15
C PHE A 564 15.58 3.52 -9.32
N SER A 565 14.42 3.90 -8.78
CA SER A 565 13.95 5.30 -8.79
C SER A 565 14.78 6.23 -7.88
N GLY A 566 15.48 5.68 -6.89
CA GLY A 566 16.03 6.45 -5.76
C GLY A 566 14.98 6.71 -4.68
N GLY A 567 14.15 5.70 -4.39
CA GLY A 567 12.97 5.83 -3.54
C GLY A 567 11.89 6.74 -4.13
N LYS A 568 10.93 7.14 -3.30
CA LYS A 568 9.82 8.05 -3.66
C LYS A 568 10.12 9.53 -3.37
N GLN A 569 11.38 9.86 -3.09
CA GLN A 569 11.85 11.21 -2.80
C GLN A 569 12.40 11.94 -4.04
N VAL A 570 12.96 11.22 -5.02
CA VAL A 570 13.57 11.81 -6.22
C VAL A 570 12.63 11.71 -7.42
N ASN A 571 12.19 12.86 -7.94
CA ASN A 571 11.32 12.90 -9.12
C ASN A 571 12.11 12.60 -10.41
N ARG A 572 12.03 11.35 -10.86
CA ARG A 572 12.60 10.86 -12.15
C ARG A 572 11.69 11.08 -13.36
N CYS A 573 10.42 11.47 -13.15
CA CYS A 573 9.35 11.52 -14.16
C CYS A 573 9.39 12.76 -15.07
N LYS A 574 10.55 13.41 -15.21
CA LYS A 574 10.70 14.62 -16.03
C LYS A 574 11.09 14.33 -17.49
N ARG A 575 11.64 13.13 -17.73
CA ARG A 575 12.15 12.54 -18.97
C ARG A 575 12.12 11.01 -18.84
N GLY A 576 12.58 10.27 -19.84
CA GLY A 576 12.65 8.79 -19.87
C GLY A 576 13.43 8.09 -18.75
N SER A 577 14.16 8.83 -17.90
CA SER A 577 14.84 8.28 -16.72
C SER A 577 13.95 7.35 -15.87
N TYR A 578 12.64 7.61 -15.75
CA TYR A 578 11.71 6.68 -15.06
C TYR A 578 11.50 5.36 -15.82
N GLN A 579 11.33 5.40 -17.16
CA GLN A 579 11.25 4.22 -18.03
C GLN A 579 12.50 3.33 -17.84
N HIS A 580 13.68 3.91 -18.00
CA HIS A 580 14.94 3.17 -17.98
C HIS A 580 15.19 2.53 -16.60
N ARG A 581 14.68 3.14 -15.52
CA ARG A 581 14.72 2.59 -14.15
C ARG A 581 13.72 1.44 -13.94
N CYS A 582 12.57 1.46 -14.62
CA CYS A 582 11.64 0.33 -14.64
C CYS A 582 12.20 -0.85 -15.45
N ASN A 583 12.88 -0.57 -16.58
CA ASN A 583 13.61 -1.56 -17.38
C ASN A 583 14.74 -2.20 -16.56
N GLY A 584 15.57 -1.40 -15.88
CA GLY A 584 16.65 -1.89 -15.01
C GLY A 584 16.16 -2.72 -13.82
N ALA A 585 15.06 -2.29 -13.19
CA ALA A 585 14.40 -3.07 -12.13
C ALA A 585 13.84 -4.41 -12.64
N ALA A 586 13.39 -4.48 -13.89
CA ALA A 586 12.91 -5.71 -14.51
C ALA A 586 14.06 -6.68 -14.83
N LEU A 587 15.22 -6.17 -15.26
CA LEU A 587 16.43 -6.99 -15.42
C LEU A 587 16.94 -7.54 -14.07
N ASP A 588 16.92 -6.75 -13.00
CA ASP A 588 17.24 -7.19 -11.62
C ASP A 588 16.23 -8.23 -11.08
N TYR A 589 14.95 -8.12 -11.48
CA TYR A 589 13.95 -9.15 -11.19
C TYR A 589 14.25 -10.46 -11.94
N GLN A 590 14.46 -10.37 -13.26
CA GLN A 590 14.53 -11.49 -14.19
C GLN A 590 15.82 -12.32 -14.07
N PHE A 591 16.96 -11.65 -13.85
CA PHE A 591 18.28 -12.29 -13.70
C PHE A 591 18.80 -12.30 -12.25
N GLY A 592 18.12 -11.62 -11.32
CA GLY A 592 18.49 -11.63 -9.91
C GLY A 592 19.90 -11.08 -9.64
N THR A 593 20.64 -11.75 -8.74
CA THR A 593 21.93 -11.22 -8.23
C THR A 593 23.04 -11.07 -9.28
N SER A 594 22.90 -11.70 -10.46
CA SER A 594 23.84 -11.61 -11.58
C SER A 594 23.38 -10.68 -12.70
N TRP A 595 22.24 -9.98 -12.61
CA TRP A 595 21.69 -9.19 -13.71
C TRP A 595 22.67 -8.23 -14.39
N THR A 596 23.55 -7.58 -13.61
CA THR A 596 24.57 -6.68 -14.16
C THR A 596 25.60 -7.42 -15.02
N HIS A 597 26.00 -8.64 -14.61
CA HIS A 597 26.85 -9.52 -15.40
C HIS A 597 26.11 -10.00 -16.66
N ASP A 598 24.88 -10.50 -16.50
CA ASP A 598 24.17 -11.19 -17.59
C ASP A 598 23.71 -10.20 -18.66
N THR A 599 23.13 -9.06 -18.27
CA THR A 599 22.73 -7.99 -19.21
C THR A 599 23.94 -7.39 -19.94
N MET A 600 25.04 -7.13 -19.23
CA MET A 600 26.26 -6.59 -19.85
C MET A 600 26.91 -7.62 -20.78
N LYS A 601 26.89 -8.91 -20.44
CA LYS A 601 27.32 -9.99 -21.34
C LYS A 601 26.50 -10.01 -22.63
N THR A 602 25.18 -9.85 -22.55
CA THR A 602 24.31 -9.81 -23.73
C THR A 602 24.55 -8.56 -24.60
N ILE A 603 24.80 -7.39 -23.98
CA ILE A 603 25.06 -6.13 -24.71
C ILE A 603 26.43 -6.12 -25.40
N VAL A 604 27.45 -6.72 -24.76
CA VAL A 604 28.87 -6.61 -25.16
C VAL A 604 29.37 -7.87 -25.90
N GLY A 605 28.64 -8.99 -25.80
CA GLY A 605 29.04 -10.32 -26.29
C GLY A 605 30.09 -11.01 -25.42
N LYS A 606 30.93 -10.26 -24.71
CA LYS A 606 31.99 -10.76 -23.81
C LYS A 606 31.55 -10.88 -22.35
N SER A 607 32.18 -11.78 -21.60
CA SER A 607 32.06 -11.85 -20.14
C SER A 607 32.54 -10.56 -19.47
N PRO A 608 31.72 -9.89 -18.64
CA PRO A 608 32.17 -8.78 -17.80
C PRO A 608 33.23 -9.17 -16.77
N SER A 609 33.90 -8.16 -16.21
CA SER A 609 35.06 -8.30 -15.33
C SER A 609 34.83 -9.23 -14.13
N SER A 610 35.92 -9.84 -13.65
CA SER A 610 35.88 -10.78 -12.52
C SER A 610 35.34 -10.15 -11.23
N LEU A 611 35.46 -8.82 -11.07
CA LEU A 611 34.89 -8.06 -9.97
C LEU A 611 33.35 -8.08 -9.97
N ILE A 612 32.71 -7.96 -11.13
CA ILE A 612 31.24 -8.03 -11.25
C ILE A 612 30.77 -9.46 -10.92
N LYS A 613 31.46 -10.49 -11.43
CA LYS A 613 31.20 -11.91 -11.10
C LYS A 613 31.34 -12.19 -9.60
N LYS A 614 32.45 -11.76 -8.98
CA LYS A 614 32.70 -11.86 -7.52
C LYS A 614 31.63 -11.12 -6.71
N THR A 615 31.17 -9.96 -7.17
CA THR A 615 30.13 -9.16 -6.50
C THR A 615 28.76 -9.83 -6.56
N ALA A 616 28.38 -10.40 -7.72
CA ALA A 616 27.16 -11.18 -7.86
C ALA A 616 27.16 -12.41 -6.93
N ALA A 617 28.28 -13.14 -6.87
CA ALA A 617 28.45 -14.28 -5.98
C ALA A 617 28.36 -13.88 -4.49
N LYS A 618 28.99 -12.77 -4.08
CA LYS A 618 28.89 -12.23 -2.70
C LYS A 618 27.45 -11.87 -2.34
N ARG A 619 26.71 -11.21 -3.25
CA ARG A 619 25.28 -10.89 -3.08
C ARG A 619 24.41 -12.15 -2.96
N SER A 620 24.67 -13.18 -3.77
CA SER A 620 23.96 -14.46 -3.71
C SER A 620 24.18 -15.18 -2.36
N LYS A 621 25.44 -15.30 -1.92
CA LYS A 621 25.79 -15.87 -0.60
C LYS A 621 25.10 -15.12 0.55
N ALA A 622 25.08 -13.78 0.53
CA ALA A 622 24.40 -12.97 1.53
C ALA A 622 22.87 -13.18 1.54
N LYS A 623 22.24 -13.26 0.36
CA LYS A 623 20.80 -13.55 0.22
C LYS A 623 20.44 -14.93 0.77
N LEU A 624 21.28 -15.94 0.52
CA LEU A 624 21.11 -17.29 1.09
C LEU A 624 21.30 -17.31 2.61
N HIS A 625 22.30 -16.61 3.14
CA HIS A 625 22.52 -16.48 4.58
C HIS A 625 21.32 -15.82 5.29
N SER A 626 20.81 -14.72 4.74
CA SER A 626 19.61 -14.05 5.25
C SER A 626 18.38 -14.97 5.24
N LYS A 627 18.17 -15.76 4.16
CA LYS A 627 17.09 -16.75 4.10
C LYS A 627 17.23 -17.83 5.19
N ARG A 628 18.44 -18.35 5.42
CA ARG A 628 18.72 -19.34 6.49
C ARG A 628 18.48 -18.75 7.88
N SER A 629 19.04 -17.57 8.16
CA SER A 629 18.82 -16.84 9.42
C SER A 629 17.34 -16.64 9.71
N LEU A 630 16.55 -16.18 8.73
CA LEU A 630 15.12 -15.94 8.91
C LEU A 630 14.27 -17.22 9.09
N ILE A 631 14.76 -18.37 8.61
CA ILE A 631 14.18 -19.70 8.92
C ILE A 631 14.54 -20.10 10.36
N ASN A 632 15.80 -19.92 10.78
CA ASN A 632 16.24 -20.26 12.14
C ASN A 632 15.51 -19.40 13.19
N SER A 633 15.42 -18.08 12.99
CA SER A 633 14.63 -17.18 13.84
C SER A 633 13.10 -17.36 13.73
N ARG A 634 12.61 -18.25 12.87
CA ARG A 634 11.23 -18.77 12.90
C ARG A 634 11.14 -20.07 13.69
N LYS A 635 12.08 -21.01 13.53
CA LYS A 635 12.18 -22.23 14.35
C LYS A 635 12.33 -21.88 15.83
N GLN A 636 13.20 -20.92 16.15
CA GLN A 636 13.39 -20.42 17.52
C GLN A 636 12.08 -19.83 18.07
N ARG A 637 11.46 -18.86 17.38
CA ARG A 637 10.11 -18.33 17.72
C ARG A 637 8.92 -19.31 17.60
N ILE A 638 9.20 -20.60 17.40
CA ILE A 638 8.26 -21.70 17.60
C ILE A 638 8.67 -22.45 18.88
N ALA A 639 9.94 -22.83 19.06
CA ALA A 639 10.48 -23.42 20.29
C ALA A 639 10.26 -22.52 21.53
N ASP A 640 10.61 -21.23 21.45
CA ASP A 640 10.37 -20.21 22.49
C ASP A 640 8.89 -20.17 22.92
N ARG A 641 7.98 -20.55 22.01
CA ARG A 641 6.51 -20.53 22.20
C ARG A 641 5.93 -21.86 22.69
N TYR A 642 6.73 -22.93 22.67
CA TYR A 642 6.45 -24.14 23.45
C TYR A 642 7.00 -24.01 24.88
N LEU A 643 8.08 -23.22 25.07
CA LEU A 643 8.69 -22.94 26.37
C LEU A 643 8.00 -21.81 27.17
N THR A 644 7.11 -21.02 26.55
CA THR A 644 6.36 -19.93 27.21
C THR A 644 4.85 -20.22 27.25
N ALA A 645 4.47 -21.49 27.33
CA ALA A 645 3.07 -21.91 27.46
C ALA A 645 2.52 -21.74 28.89
N ASP A 646 3.40 -21.80 29.90
CA ASP A 646 3.01 -22.01 31.30
C ASP A 646 3.10 -20.75 32.19
N ASP A 647 3.75 -19.67 31.72
CA ASP A 647 3.96 -18.44 32.49
C ASP A 647 3.23 -17.21 31.92
N ALA A 648 2.75 -16.34 32.82
CA ALA A 648 1.77 -15.30 32.51
C ALA A 648 2.30 -13.86 32.60
N GLY A 649 1.54 -12.91 32.01
CA GLY A 649 1.56 -11.50 32.42
C GLY A 649 2.66 -10.60 31.82
N GLY A 650 2.38 -9.99 30.65
CA GLY A 650 3.20 -8.90 30.09
C GLY A 650 2.36 -7.73 29.59
N GLN A 651 2.58 -6.53 30.13
CA GLN A 651 1.91 -5.29 29.70
C GLN A 651 2.52 -4.73 28.39
N PRO A 652 1.71 -4.24 27.42
CA PRO A 652 2.22 -3.63 26.19
C PRO A 652 2.41 -2.11 26.30
N GLU A 653 3.62 -1.65 25.97
CA GLU A 653 4.02 -0.23 25.89
C GLU A 653 3.17 0.64 24.93
N PRO A 654 3.05 1.97 25.17
CA PRO A 654 2.07 2.83 24.50
C PRO A 654 2.44 3.22 23.07
N HIS A 655 1.56 2.89 22.11
CA HIS A 655 1.71 3.29 20.71
C HIS A 655 1.42 4.78 20.47
N ARG A 656 2.38 5.50 19.87
CA ARG A 656 2.24 6.90 19.44
C ARG A 656 1.16 7.05 18.36
N THR A 657 0.28 8.03 18.53
CA THR A 657 -0.81 8.34 17.60
C THR A 657 -0.36 9.23 16.44
N MET A 658 -0.80 8.91 15.22
CA MET A 658 -0.60 9.75 14.03
C MET A 658 -1.75 10.75 13.86
N PRO A 659 -1.48 12.04 13.56
CA PRO A 659 -2.54 13.02 13.29
C PRO A 659 -3.36 12.67 12.04
N LYS A 660 -4.67 12.90 12.10
CA LYS A 660 -5.54 12.95 10.91
C LYS A 660 -5.41 14.31 10.23
N THR A 661 -5.49 14.34 8.91
CA THR A 661 -5.76 15.56 8.13
C THR A 661 -7.00 15.37 7.26
N ASN A 662 -7.82 16.41 7.15
CA ASN A 662 -9.05 16.37 6.36
C ASN A 662 -8.76 16.76 4.91
N ALA A 663 -9.16 15.92 3.95
CA ALA A 663 -9.10 16.21 2.51
C ALA A 663 -10.35 15.64 1.82
N ASN A 664 -10.92 16.38 0.87
CA ASN A 664 -12.23 16.09 0.29
C ASN A 664 -12.11 15.15 -0.93
N PRO A 665 -12.84 14.02 -1.06
CA PRO A 665 -12.43 12.92 -1.96
C PRO A 665 -12.96 12.98 -3.42
N ARG A 666 -13.47 14.13 -3.89
CA ARG A 666 -14.50 14.17 -4.95
C ARG A 666 -14.05 13.83 -6.39
N ASP A 667 -12.76 13.85 -6.70
CA ASP A 667 -12.30 13.78 -8.10
C ASP A 667 -12.03 12.36 -8.64
N GLY A 668 -11.97 11.33 -7.77
CA GLY A 668 -11.53 9.97 -8.15
C GLY A 668 -12.63 9.02 -8.65
N GLY A 669 -13.87 9.49 -8.80
CA GLY A 669 -15.05 8.62 -9.02
C GLY A 669 -15.40 8.31 -10.48
N LYS A 670 -14.88 9.05 -11.46
CA LYS A 670 -15.36 8.97 -12.87
C LYS A 670 -14.85 7.78 -13.67
N ASP A 671 -13.77 7.13 -13.23
CA ASP A 671 -13.15 5.99 -13.95
C ASP A 671 -13.70 4.61 -13.54
N TYR A 672 -14.63 4.58 -12.57
CA TYR A 672 -15.30 3.38 -12.08
C TYR A 672 -16.63 3.19 -12.82
N GLY A 673 -16.62 2.38 -13.88
CA GLY A 673 -17.81 2.06 -14.68
C GLY A 673 -18.85 1.24 -13.91
N PRO A 674 -20.11 1.18 -14.38
CA PRO A 674 -21.22 0.53 -13.64
C PRO A 674 -20.98 -0.96 -13.34
N LEU A 675 -20.20 -1.65 -14.18
CA LEU A 675 -19.80 -3.06 -14.01
C LEU A 675 -18.78 -3.30 -12.89
N CYS A 676 -18.32 -2.27 -12.15
CA CYS A 676 -17.37 -2.45 -11.04
C CYS A 676 -18.04 -2.85 -9.70
N GLN A 677 -19.37 -2.96 -9.67
CA GLN A 677 -20.14 -3.27 -8.47
C GLN A 677 -20.23 -4.79 -8.29
N ASP A 678 -19.78 -5.31 -7.14
CA ASP A 678 -20.00 -6.72 -6.78
C ASP A 678 -21.51 -6.97 -6.69
N LEU A 679 -22.03 -7.91 -7.50
CA LEU A 679 -23.44 -8.26 -7.57
C LEU A 679 -24.00 -8.70 -6.20
N ASP A 680 -25.33 -8.67 -6.08
CA ASP A 680 -26.04 -9.23 -4.92
C ASP A 680 -25.75 -10.73 -4.76
N MET A 681 -25.94 -11.24 -3.53
CA MET A 681 -25.89 -12.69 -3.30
C MET A 681 -26.92 -13.41 -4.17
N GLU A 682 -26.54 -14.61 -4.63
CA GLU A 682 -27.44 -15.50 -5.35
C GLU A 682 -28.65 -15.88 -4.47
N LYS A 683 -29.80 -16.13 -5.11
CA LYS A 683 -31.10 -16.20 -4.44
C LYS A 683 -31.13 -17.22 -3.29
N ASP A 684 -30.57 -18.39 -3.52
CA ASP A 684 -30.65 -19.51 -2.56
C ASP A 684 -29.60 -19.37 -1.44
N ASP A 685 -28.41 -18.85 -1.77
CA ASP A 685 -27.40 -18.37 -0.82
C ASP A 685 -27.99 -17.30 0.13
N TYR A 686 -28.76 -16.35 -0.41
CA TYR A 686 -29.48 -15.35 0.37
C TYR A 686 -30.56 -15.97 1.26
N LEU A 687 -31.39 -16.87 0.74
CA LEU A 687 -32.47 -17.50 1.51
C LEU A 687 -31.93 -18.32 2.69
N ALA A 688 -30.85 -19.08 2.48
CA ALA A 688 -30.16 -19.82 3.54
C ALA A 688 -29.59 -18.89 4.61
N ALA A 689 -28.89 -17.82 4.20
CA ALA A 689 -28.31 -16.85 5.13
C ALA A 689 -29.38 -16.05 5.91
N ALA A 690 -30.49 -15.70 5.26
CA ALA A 690 -31.62 -14.98 5.87
C ALA A 690 -32.38 -15.83 6.88
N LYS A 691 -32.57 -17.13 6.61
CA LYS A 691 -33.12 -18.10 7.57
C LYS A 691 -32.25 -18.19 8.83
N LEU A 692 -30.94 -18.46 8.65
CA LEU A 692 -29.99 -18.58 9.77
C LEU A 692 -29.88 -17.28 10.58
N PHE A 693 -30.00 -16.11 9.94
CA PHE A 693 -30.01 -14.81 10.63
C PHE A 693 -31.28 -14.62 11.47
N LYS A 694 -32.46 -14.96 10.95
CA LYS A 694 -33.73 -14.95 11.72
C LYS A 694 -33.67 -15.88 12.93
N GLU A 695 -33.17 -17.11 12.74
CA GLU A 695 -33.06 -18.11 13.80
C GLU A 695 -32.20 -17.60 14.97
N LYS A 696 -31.07 -16.95 14.67
CA LYS A 696 -30.19 -16.30 15.68
C LYS A 696 -30.80 -15.09 16.40
N LEU A 697 -31.89 -14.51 15.91
CA LEU A 697 -32.59 -13.43 16.60
C LEU A 697 -33.67 -13.93 17.56
N ASN A 698 -34.14 -15.17 17.41
CA ASN A 698 -35.02 -15.80 18.38
C ASN A 698 -34.20 -16.23 19.61
N VAL A 699 -34.70 -15.91 20.80
CA VAL A 699 -34.04 -16.19 22.09
C VAL A 699 -35.00 -16.94 23.01
N SER A 700 -34.44 -17.82 23.83
CA SER A 700 -35.18 -18.58 24.85
C SER A 700 -35.83 -17.66 25.90
N THR A 701 -36.80 -18.19 26.66
CA THR A 701 -37.45 -17.42 27.72
C THR A 701 -36.47 -16.92 28.78
N SER A 702 -35.44 -17.72 29.14
CA SER A 702 -34.39 -17.30 30.08
C SER A 702 -33.52 -16.18 29.50
N SER A 703 -32.97 -16.35 28.29
CA SER A 703 -32.12 -15.34 27.67
C SER A 703 -32.87 -14.04 27.31
N ARG A 704 -34.22 -14.07 27.19
CA ARG A 704 -35.05 -12.86 27.07
C ARG A 704 -35.08 -12.03 28.37
N LEU A 705 -35.07 -12.68 29.53
CA LEU A 705 -35.04 -12.02 30.84
C LEU A 705 -33.63 -11.49 31.15
N GLU A 706 -32.61 -12.32 30.93
CA GLU A 706 -31.21 -11.93 31.07
C GLU A 706 -30.87 -10.71 30.19
N LEU A 707 -31.31 -10.70 28.93
CA LEU A 707 -31.05 -9.58 28.03
C LEU A 707 -31.77 -8.30 28.45
N GLU A 708 -33.00 -8.39 28.99
CA GLU A 708 -33.70 -7.23 29.55
C GLU A 708 -32.87 -6.62 30.68
N GLU A 709 -32.49 -7.42 31.67
CA GLU A 709 -31.66 -7.00 32.79
C GLU A 709 -30.32 -6.40 32.36
N MET A 710 -29.59 -7.09 31.46
CA MET A 710 -28.33 -6.61 30.89
C MET A 710 -28.46 -5.32 30.06
N THR A 711 -29.68 -4.92 29.66
CA THR A 711 -29.96 -3.72 28.86
C THR A 711 -30.70 -2.61 29.64
N ARG A 712 -30.91 -2.78 30.95
CA ARG A 712 -31.39 -1.70 31.85
C ARG A 712 -30.48 -0.47 31.82
N GLY A 713 -31.04 0.69 32.17
CA GLY A 713 -30.41 2.00 31.94
C GLY A 713 -30.50 2.51 30.48
N GLN A 714 -31.00 1.69 29.55
CA GLN A 714 -31.40 2.04 28.18
C GLN A 714 -30.45 2.98 27.42
N HIS A 715 -30.72 4.29 27.42
CA HIS A 715 -29.94 5.29 26.69
C HIS A 715 -28.51 5.49 27.24
N THR A 716 -28.21 4.98 28.43
CA THR A 716 -26.85 4.92 29.00
C THR A 716 -26.12 3.60 28.68
N ASN A 717 -26.84 2.59 28.20
CA ASN A 717 -26.35 1.22 28.05
C ASN A 717 -25.97 0.90 26.60
N GLU A 718 -24.68 0.66 26.34
CA GLU A 718 -24.19 0.40 24.97
C GLU A 718 -24.75 -0.90 24.36
N LEU A 719 -25.13 -1.91 25.17
CA LEU A 719 -25.71 -3.17 24.69
C LEU A 719 -27.14 -2.97 24.16
N TRP A 720 -27.93 -2.12 24.83
CA TRP A 720 -29.28 -1.73 24.40
C TRP A 720 -29.27 -1.14 22.98
N PHE A 721 -28.30 -0.28 22.66
CA PHE A 721 -28.11 0.24 21.31
C PHE A 721 -27.64 -0.82 20.31
N MET A 722 -26.90 -1.85 20.72
CA MET A 722 -26.44 -2.92 19.82
C MET A 722 -27.60 -3.82 19.40
N GLU A 723 -28.40 -4.30 20.35
CA GLU A 723 -29.54 -5.19 20.07
C GLU A 723 -30.62 -4.51 19.22
N ARG A 724 -30.85 -3.21 19.43
CA ARG A 724 -31.79 -2.40 18.65
C ARG A 724 -31.36 -2.16 17.19
N ARG A 725 -30.15 -2.53 16.76
CA ARG A 725 -29.73 -2.45 15.34
C ARG A 725 -30.26 -3.61 14.47
N SER A 726 -30.46 -4.79 15.06
CA SER A 726 -30.86 -6.00 14.31
C SER A 726 -32.38 -6.21 14.29
N ARG A 727 -33.12 -5.40 15.04
CA ARG A 727 -34.53 -5.59 15.42
C ARG A 727 -35.32 -4.29 15.15
N LEU A 728 -36.60 -4.41 14.77
CA LEU A 728 -37.52 -3.28 14.71
C LEU A 728 -37.96 -2.90 16.12
N THR A 729 -37.83 -1.62 16.46
CA THR A 729 -38.20 -1.11 17.79
C THR A 729 -39.57 -0.45 17.78
N ALA A 730 -40.36 -0.62 18.85
CA ALA A 730 -41.73 -0.10 18.96
C ALA A 730 -41.90 1.38 18.54
N SER A 731 -40.91 2.23 18.88
CA SER A 731 -40.85 3.64 18.48
C SER A 731 -40.98 3.92 16.97
N HIS A 732 -40.63 2.95 16.12
CA HIS A 732 -40.72 3.05 14.66
C HIS A 732 -41.96 2.34 14.08
N PHE A 733 -42.74 1.61 14.88
CA PHE A 733 -43.88 0.82 14.38
C PHE A 733 -44.94 1.70 13.71
N GLY A 734 -45.20 2.90 14.25
CA GLY A 734 -46.13 3.85 13.64
C GLY A 734 -45.69 4.30 12.23
N GLU A 735 -44.40 4.57 12.03
CA GLU A 735 -43.86 4.93 10.71
C GLU A 735 -43.96 3.79 9.70
N ILE A 736 -43.80 2.54 10.16
CA ILE A 736 -43.86 1.34 9.33
C ILE A 736 -45.31 1.01 8.95
N CYS A 737 -46.20 0.93 9.94
CA CYS A 737 -47.59 0.48 9.76
C CYS A 737 -48.47 1.51 9.04
N LYS A 738 -48.05 2.78 9.00
CA LYS A 738 -48.69 3.88 8.25
C LYS A 738 -47.99 4.22 6.93
N ARG A 739 -46.91 3.55 6.56
CA ARG A 739 -46.17 3.82 5.30
C ARG A 739 -47.05 3.50 4.10
N ARG A 740 -47.23 4.48 3.20
CA ARG A 740 -47.93 4.25 1.92
C ARG A 740 -47.07 3.36 1.03
N GLN A 741 -47.69 2.49 0.22
CA GLN A 741 -46.96 1.60 -0.70
C GLN A 741 -46.09 2.36 -1.72
N THR A 742 -46.42 3.62 -2.00
CA THR A 742 -45.66 4.52 -2.88
C THR A 742 -44.46 5.21 -2.19
N THR A 743 -44.32 5.11 -0.87
CA THR A 743 -43.23 5.75 -0.11
C THR A 743 -42.00 4.84 -0.06
N PRO A 744 -40.81 5.30 -0.51
CA PRO A 744 -39.59 4.48 -0.54
C PRO A 744 -39.21 3.88 0.82
N SER A 745 -39.06 2.55 0.86
CA SER A 745 -38.56 1.83 2.03
C SER A 745 -37.09 2.12 2.32
N ALA A 746 -36.29 2.33 1.26
CA ALA A 746 -34.85 2.57 1.34
C ALA A 746 -34.44 3.72 2.28
N ARG A 747 -35.24 4.79 2.39
CA ARG A 747 -34.95 5.91 3.30
C ARG A 747 -35.12 5.52 4.77
N LEU A 748 -36.13 4.71 5.10
CA LEU A 748 -36.35 4.24 6.46
C LEU A 748 -35.29 3.22 6.87
N VAL A 749 -34.90 2.30 5.96
CA VAL A 749 -33.76 1.40 6.15
C VAL A 749 -32.45 2.18 6.34
N GLU A 750 -32.22 3.27 5.60
CA GLU A 750 -31.08 4.16 5.84
C GLU A 750 -31.10 4.76 7.26
N THR A 751 -32.24 5.28 7.73
CA THR A 751 -32.35 5.85 9.08
C THR A 751 -32.08 4.81 10.17
N LEU A 752 -32.65 3.61 10.05
CA LEU A 752 -32.54 2.54 11.03
C LEU A 752 -31.12 1.98 11.16
N LEU A 753 -30.47 1.65 10.03
CA LEU A 753 -29.15 1.00 10.04
C LEU A 753 -27.98 1.98 10.01
N TYR A 754 -28.15 3.17 9.42
CA TYR A 754 -27.07 4.10 9.11
C TYR A 754 -27.36 5.55 9.52
N PRO A 755 -27.74 5.82 10.79
CA PRO A 755 -28.07 7.17 11.24
C PRO A 755 -26.87 8.13 11.10
N LYS A 756 -27.13 9.30 10.52
CA LYS A 756 -26.10 10.26 10.08
C LYS A 756 -25.47 11.08 11.23
N THR A 757 -26.00 10.95 12.44
CA THR A 757 -25.63 11.74 13.63
C THR A 757 -25.48 10.87 14.88
N TYR A 758 -24.50 9.96 14.87
CA TYR A 758 -24.03 9.34 16.11
C TYR A 758 -23.47 10.41 17.06
N GLY A 759 -23.99 10.49 18.28
CA GLY A 759 -23.47 11.38 19.34
C GLY A 759 -23.83 12.87 19.19
N LYS A 760 -24.91 13.22 18.48
CA LYS A 760 -25.53 14.55 18.58
C LYS A 760 -26.99 14.42 19.03
N THR A 761 -27.22 14.64 20.32
CA THR A 761 -28.56 14.86 20.86
C THR A 761 -29.14 16.14 20.24
N THR A 762 -30.38 16.11 19.79
CA THR A 762 -31.13 17.31 19.40
C THR A 762 -31.89 17.86 20.59
N ASP A 763 -32.15 19.16 20.63
CA ASP A 763 -32.77 19.84 21.78
C ASP A 763 -34.06 19.16 22.29
N PRO A 764 -34.97 18.64 21.44
CA PRO A 764 -36.14 17.90 21.93
C PRO A 764 -35.83 16.56 22.63
N ILE A 765 -34.77 15.85 22.21
CA ILE A 765 -34.33 14.60 22.84
C ILE A 765 -33.64 14.93 24.18
N GLN A 766 -32.80 15.97 24.20
CA GLN A 766 -32.13 16.41 25.41
C GLN A 766 -33.14 16.89 26.45
N TYR A 767 -34.15 17.66 26.03
CA TYR A 767 -35.25 18.11 26.88
C TYR A 767 -36.06 16.93 27.44
N GLY A 768 -36.37 15.93 26.61
CA GLY A 768 -37.02 14.70 27.06
C GLY A 768 -36.21 13.99 28.14
N MET A 769 -34.94 13.71 27.87
CA MET A 769 -34.02 13.03 28.81
C MET A 769 -33.86 13.79 30.15
N THR A 770 -33.92 15.12 30.14
CA THR A 770 -33.82 15.92 31.37
C THR A 770 -35.09 15.82 32.22
N HIS A 771 -36.28 15.92 31.61
CA HIS A 771 -37.55 16.06 32.35
C HIS A 771 -38.35 14.75 32.48
N GLU A 772 -37.82 13.63 32.00
CA GLU A 772 -38.44 12.30 32.18
C GLU A 772 -38.65 11.95 33.66
N ARG A 773 -37.72 12.39 34.53
CA ARG A 773 -37.82 12.22 36.00
C ARG A 773 -38.94 13.08 36.59
N ASP A 774 -39.04 14.34 36.19
CA ASP A 774 -40.05 15.28 36.67
C ASP A 774 -41.47 14.78 36.31
N ALA A 775 -41.62 14.25 35.10
CA ALA A 775 -42.85 13.63 34.64
C ALA A 775 -43.21 12.34 35.39
N LYS A 776 -42.22 11.48 35.70
CA LYS A 776 -42.41 10.27 36.54
C LYS A 776 -42.79 10.63 37.98
N GLN A 777 -42.18 11.67 38.55
CA GLN A 777 -42.50 12.18 39.89
C GLN A 777 -43.94 12.71 39.95
N ALA A 778 -44.31 13.59 39.02
CA ALA A 778 -45.67 14.16 38.98
C ALA A 778 -46.76 13.11 38.68
N TYR A 779 -46.42 12.02 37.96
CA TYR A 779 -47.30 10.86 37.81
C TYR A 779 -47.54 10.13 39.14
N LEU A 780 -46.47 9.87 39.91
CA LEU A 780 -46.52 9.18 41.21
C LEU A 780 -47.33 9.97 42.26
N GLU A 781 -47.21 11.30 42.25
CA GLU A 781 -47.97 12.20 43.13
C GLU A 781 -49.49 12.10 42.90
N GLN A 782 -49.93 11.75 41.69
CA GLN A 782 -51.35 11.50 41.37
C GLN A 782 -51.77 10.03 41.57
N HIS A 783 -50.83 9.10 41.72
CA HIS A 783 -51.07 7.65 41.80
C HIS A 783 -50.36 7.02 43.03
N PRO A 784 -50.66 7.47 44.25
CA PRO A 784 -50.00 6.98 45.47
C PRO A 784 -50.17 5.46 45.64
N GLY A 785 -49.08 4.79 46.02
CA GLY A 785 -49.02 3.32 46.10
C GLY A 785 -48.57 2.62 44.81
N THR A 786 -48.35 3.35 43.71
CA THR A 786 -47.81 2.78 42.47
C THR A 786 -46.29 2.62 42.55
N VAL A 787 -45.78 1.46 42.12
CA VAL A 787 -44.33 1.21 41.97
C VAL A 787 -43.94 1.32 40.50
N LEU A 788 -42.95 2.17 40.23
CA LEU A 788 -42.32 2.28 38.91
C LEU A 788 -40.95 1.58 38.91
N SER A 789 -40.81 0.54 38.09
CA SER A 789 -39.55 -0.20 37.93
C SER A 789 -38.84 0.17 36.62
N GLU A 790 -37.52 0.36 36.67
CA GLU A 790 -36.71 0.49 35.45
C GLU A 790 -36.64 -0.83 34.68
N CYS A 791 -36.48 -0.75 33.36
CA CYS A 791 -36.34 -1.91 32.49
C CYS A 791 -35.47 -1.62 31.25
N GLY A 792 -35.00 -2.69 30.59
CA GLY A 792 -34.15 -2.65 29.39
C GLY A 792 -34.91 -2.87 28.09
N LEU A 793 -34.47 -3.84 27.29
CA LEU A 793 -35.02 -4.21 25.99
C LEU A 793 -35.71 -5.58 26.06
N PHE A 794 -37.03 -5.57 25.97
CA PHE A 794 -37.84 -6.76 25.74
C PHE A 794 -37.81 -7.17 24.26
N ILE A 795 -37.73 -8.47 24.00
CA ILE A 795 -37.85 -9.08 22.65
C ILE A 795 -39.18 -9.84 22.56
N HIS A 796 -39.88 -9.77 21.43
CA HIS A 796 -41.15 -10.45 21.24
C HIS A 796 -41.02 -11.98 21.25
N LYS A 797 -41.92 -12.68 21.96
CA LYS A 797 -41.89 -14.13 22.19
C LYS A 797 -41.79 -14.96 20.90
N ASN A 798 -42.56 -14.59 19.86
CA ASN A 798 -42.68 -15.36 18.62
C ASN A 798 -41.91 -14.74 17.45
N PHE A 799 -41.34 -13.53 17.61
CA PHE A 799 -40.76 -12.74 16.53
C PHE A 799 -39.50 -12.03 17.04
N GLY A 800 -38.36 -12.74 17.11
CA GLY A 800 -37.12 -12.19 17.68
C GLY A 800 -36.66 -10.87 17.04
N PHE A 801 -37.05 -10.62 15.79
CA PHE A 801 -36.78 -9.36 15.09
C PHE A 801 -37.61 -8.15 15.58
N LEU A 802 -38.51 -8.30 16.56
CA LEU A 802 -39.28 -7.21 17.18
C LEU A 802 -38.84 -6.99 18.63
N GLY A 803 -38.67 -5.72 19.03
CA GLY A 803 -38.30 -5.36 20.40
C GLY A 803 -38.91 -4.06 20.91
N ALA A 804 -38.98 -3.92 22.23
CA ALA A 804 -39.58 -2.78 22.91
C ALA A 804 -38.83 -2.43 24.20
N SER A 805 -38.85 -1.14 24.52
CA SER A 805 -38.54 -0.62 25.84
C SER A 805 -39.63 0.39 26.17
N PRO A 806 -40.43 0.19 27.23
CA PRO A 806 -41.21 1.28 27.83
C PRO A 806 -40.29 2.15 28.69
N ASP A 807 -40.79 3.32 29.11
CA ASP A 807 -40.02 4.23 29.94
C ASP A 807 -40.01 3.79 31.43
N ALA A 808 -41.01 3.02 31.88
CA ALA A 808 -40.98 2.20 33.11
C ALA A 808 -42.00 1.04 33.04
N LEU A 809 -41.92 0.10 33.99
CA LEU A 809 -43.00 -0.85 34.31
C LEU A 809 -43.87 -0.30 35.45
N ILE A 810 -45.17 -0.59 35.45
CA ILE A 810 -46.14 -0.16 36.47
C ILE A 810 -46.64 -1.40 37.19
N ASN A 811 -46.16 -1.64 38.42
CA ASN A 811 -46.40 -2.88 39.18
C ASN A 811 -46.16 -4.12 38.26
N ASP A 812 -47.01 -5.15 38.36
CA ASP A 812 -46.92 -6.36 37.54
C ASP A 812 -47.72 -6.30 36.23
N ASP A 813 -48.77 -5.46 36.13
CA ASP A 813 -49.74 -5.50 35.02
C ASP A 813 -49.55 -4.42 33.94
N GLY A 814 -48.86 -3.32 34.25
CA GLY A 814 -48.81 -2.12 33.41
C GLY A 814 -47.41 -1.69 32.92
N ILE A 815 -47.40 -0.70 32.04
CA ILE A 815 -46.20 0.01 31.57
C ILE A 815 -46.42 1.53 31.54
N LEU A 816 -45.34 2.31 31.67
CA LEU A 816 -45.35 3.77 31.57
C LEU A 816 -44.64 4.21 30.28
N GLU A 817 -45.22 5.16 29.57
CA GLU A 817 -44.62 5.79 28.38
C GLU A 817 -44.73 7.32 28.53
N VAL A 818 -43.60 8.01 28.62
CA VAL A 818 -43.48 9.41 29.08
C VAL A 818 -43.03 10.31 27.94
N LYS A 819 -43.77 11.39 27.66
CA LYS A 819 -43.42 12.34 26.59
C LYS A 819 -43.46 13.79 27.09
N CYS A 820 -42.30 14.44 27.04
CA CYS A 820 -42.12 15.85 27.39
C CYS A 820 -41.92 16.67 26.10
N PRO A 821 -43.00 17.14 25.43
CA PRO A 821 -42.90 17.80 24.12
C PRO A 821 -42.25 19.19 24.21
N TYR A 822 -41.00 19.28 23.76
CA TYR A 822 -40.18 20.51 23.75
C TYR A 822 -40.84 21.74 23.08
N SER A 823 -41.77 21.54 22.14
CA SER A 823 -42.53 22.64 21.51
C SER A 823 -43.53 23.30 22.47
N ALA A 824 -44.03 22.57 23.46
CA ALA A 824 -45.05 22.99 24.43
C ALA A 824 -44.48 23.30 25.83
N ARG A 825 -43.15 23.23 26.02
CA ARG A 825 -42.45 23.42 27.30
C ARG A 825 -42.79 24.72 28.04
N ASP A 826 -43.21 25.77 27.33
CA ASP A 826 -43.52 27.10 27.86
C ASP A 826 -45.04 27.38 27.88
N MET A 827 -45.88 26.42 27.49
CA MET A 827 -47.31 26.58 27.17
C MET A 827 -48.23 25.84 28.16
N THR A 828 -49.50 26.24 28.28
CA THR A 828 -50.53 25.38 28.88
C THR A 828 -50.93 24.23 27.94
N PHE A 829 -51.76 23.28 28.41
CA PHE A 829 -52.26 22.20 27.55
C PHE A 829 -53.11 22.72 26.38
N GLU A 830 -53.96 23.70 26.65
CA GLU A 830 -54.88 24.32 25.70
C GLU A 830 -54.10 25.09 24.62
N GLU A 831 -53.09 25.87 25.04
CA GLU A 831 -52.14 26.51 24.14
C GLU A 831 -51.34 25.50 23.31
N ALA A 832 -50.96 24.36 23.89
CA ALA A 832 -50.22 23.33 23.18
C ALA A 832 -51.04 22.66 22.08
N VAL A 833 -52.32 22.36 22.33
CA VAL A 833 -53.24 21.80 21.34
C VAL A 833 -53.48 22.77 20.17
N ASP A 834 -53.70 24.05 20.45
CA ASP A 834 -53.93 25.09 19.43
C ASP A 834 -52.66 25.41 18.62
N LYS A 835 -51.54 25.71 19.31
CA LYS A 835 -50.36 26.32 18.69
C LYS A 835 -49.37 25.30 18.14
N CYS A 836 -49.27 24.09 18.74
CA CYS A 836 -48.33 23.06 18.28
C CYS A 836 -48.98 22.11 17.25
N LYS A 837 -48.81 22.40 15.96
CA LYS A 837 -49.26 21.56 14.82
C LYS A 837 -48.76 20.10 14.81
N THR A 838 -47.85 19.74 15.72
CA THR A 838 -47.32 18.38 15.91
C THR A 838 -47.50 17.88 17.36
N PHE A 839 -48.44 18.45 18.12
CA PHE A 839 -48.84 17.91 19.42
C PHE A 839 -49.48 16.53 19.25
N CYS A 840 -49.37 15.68 20.28
CA CYS A 840 -49.74 14.27 20.16
C CYS A 840 -51.13 13.92 20.72
N LEU A 841 -51.78 14.85 21.44
CA LEU A 841 -53.13 14.68 21.97
C LEU A 841 -54.11 15.58 21.22
N ASP A 842 -55.38 15.18 21.19
CA ASP A 842 -56.48 16.01 20.71
C ASP A 842 -56.98 17.02 21.78
N CYS A 843 -57.96 17.85 21.43
CA CYS A 843 -58.57 18.83 22.32
C CYS A 843 -59.28 18.25 23.54
N ASN A 844 -59.61 16.95 23.51
CA ASN A 844 -60.20 16.21 24.61
C ASN A 844 -59.13 15.53 25.50
N GLY A 845 -57.84 15.66 25.14
CA GLY A 845 -56.72 15.05 25.83
C GLY A 845 -56.41 13.61 25.42
N ASN A 846 -57.07 13.06 24.39
CA ASN A 846 -56.87 11.67 23.97
C ASN A 846 -55.71 11.54 22.97
N LEU A 847 -55.03 10.39 22.99
CA LEU A 847 -54.06 10.01 21.96
C LEU A 847 -54.80 9.36 20.77
N PRO A 848 -54.84 9.96 19.56
CA PRO A 848 -55.58 9.37 18.45
C PRO A 848 -54.97 8.03 18.00
N GLN A 849 -55.80 7.01 17.71
CA GLN A 849 -55.32 5.68 17.27
C GLN A 849 -54.43 5.73 16.00
N ARG A 850 -54.59 6.77 15.18
CA ARG A 850 -53.75 7.02 13.99
C ARG A 850 -52.41 7.70 14.31
N HIS A 851 -52.12 8.09 15.55
CA HIS A 851 -50.87 8.73 15.95
C HIS A 851 -49.72 7.73 16.09
N ASN A 852 -48.48 8.14 15.82
CA ASN A 852 -47.33 7.21 15.84
C ASN A 852 -47.13 6.55 17.22
N TYR A 853 -47.34 7.30 18.30
CA TYR A 853 -47.21 6.78 19.66
C TYR A 853 -48.25 5.70 20.01
N TYR A 854 -49.44 5.69 19.39
CA TYR A 854 -50.42 4.63 19.64
C TYR A 854 -49.91 3.26 19.14
N PHE A 855 -49.27 3.24 17.96
CA PHE A 855 -48.57 2.06 17.44
C PHE A 855 -47.33 1.70 18.26
N GLN A 856 -46.67 2.66 18.90
CA GLN A 856 -45.57 2.37 19.82
C GLN A 856 -46.09 1.69 21.09
N VAL A 857 -47.12 2.26 21.74
CA VAL A 857 -47.74 1.73 22.96
C VAL A 857 -48.31 0.33 22.75
N GLN A 858 -49.11 0.12 21.69
CA GLN A 858 -49.61 -1.22 21.37
C GLN A 858 -48.48 -2.22 21.08
N GLY A 859 -47.38 -1.74 20.48
CA GLY A 859 -46.17 -2.55 20.29
C GLY A 859 -45.44 -2.89 21.59
N GLN A 860 -45.38 -1.97 22.56
CA GLN A 860 -44.81 -2.25 23.88
C GLN A 860 -45.69 -3.24 24.65
N LEU A 861 -47.01 -3.06 24.65
CA LEU A 861 -47.94 -3.94 25.37
C LEU A 861 -47.91 -5.41 24.88
N GLU A 862 -47.81 -5.64 23.57
CA GLU A 862 -47.65 -6.99 23.02
C GLU A 862 -46.26 -7.59 23.35
N ILE A 863 -45.19 -6.80 23.29
CA ILE A 863 -43.81 -7.30 23.41
C ILE A 863 -43.39 -7.53 24.87
N VAL A 864 -43.87 -6.70 25.79
CA VAL A 864 -43.64 -6.80 27.25
C VAL A 864 -44.64 -7.75 27.92
N ASP A 865 -45.72 -8.12 27.20
CA ASP A 865 -46.83 -8.96 27.68
C ASP A 865 -47.51 -8.33 28.91
N ARG A 866 -48.17 -7.18 28.68
CA ARG A 866 -48.80 -6.32 29.70
C ARG A 866 -50.20 -5.87 29.29
N VAL A 867 -51.03 -5.49 30.27
CA VAL A 867 -52.48 -5.26 30.09
C VAL A 867 -52.80 -3.83 29.67
N PHE A 868 -52.11 -2.85 30.26
CA PHE A 868 -52.34 -1.42 30.00
C PHE A 868 -51.05 -0.61 30.01
N CYS A 869 -51.08 0.53 29.33
CA CYS A 869 -50.04 1.54 29.36
C CYS A 869 -50.64 2.84 29.88
N ASP A 870 -50.00 3.49 30.86
CA ASP A 870 -50.31 4.88 31.17
C ASP A 870 -49.39 5.77 30.34
N PHE A 871 -49.98 6.40 29.32
CA PHE A 871 -49.29 7.30 28.41
C PHE A 871 -49.32 8.72 29.00
N VAL A 872 -48.16 9.18 29.45
CA VAL A 872 -47.97 10.44 30.18
C VAL A 872 -47.45 11.51 29.22
N VAL A 873 -48.17 12.63 29.11
CA VAL A 873 -47.72 13.84 28.42
C VAL A 873 -47.56 14.96 29.44
N TRP A 874 -46.32 15.42 29.61
CA TRP A 874 -45.95 16.37 30.67
C TRP A 874 -45.31 17.63 30.10
N GLY A 875 -45.63 18.78 30.69
CA GLY A 875 -44.89 20.01 30.56
C GLY A 875 -44.92 20.78 31.90
N PRO A 876 -44.04 21.78 32.10
CA PRO A 876 -43.96 22.56 33.35
C PRO A 876 -45.27 23.24 33.81
N LYS A 877 -46.31 23.28 32.97
CA LYS A 877 -47.62 23.87 33.25
C LYS A 877 -48.79 22.86 33.14
N PHE A 878 -48.54 21.60 32.77
CA PHE A 878 -49.62 20.62 32.59
C PHE A 878 -49.14 19.15 32.69
N LEU A 879 -50.03 18.29 33.18
CA LEU A 879 -49.88 16.85 33.16
C LEU A 879 -51.17 16.25 32.57
N LYS A 880 -51.03 15.37 31.57
CA LYS A 880 -52.11 14.53 31.04
C LYS A 880 -51.67 13.08 31.06
N ILE A 881 -52.55 12.20 31.50
CA ILE A 881 -52.31 10.76 31.64
C ILE A 881 -53.45 10.05 30.94
N ILE A 882 -53.14 9.16 29.98
CA ILE A 882 -54.12 8.42 29.19
C ILE A 882 -53.85 6.93 29.34
N ARG A 883 -54.77 6.20 29.97
CA ARG A 883 -54.67 4.74 30.07
C ARG A 883 -55.09 4.09 28.74
N ILE A 884 -54.18 3.32 28.15
CA ILE A 884 -54.35 2.64 26.87
C ILE A 884 -54.25 1.12 27.12
N HIS A 885 -55.34 0.41 26.89
CA HIS A 885 -55.36 -1.06 27.01
C HIS A 885 -54.82 -1.74 25.75
N ARG A 886 -54.28 -2.95 25.92
CA ARG A 886 -53.75 -3.78 24.83
C ARG A 886 -54.86 -4.23 23.87
N ASP A 887 -54.78 -3.81 22.62
CA ASP A 887 -55.70 -4.23 21.55
C ASP A 887 -55.04 -5.31 20.67
N GLN A 888 -55.31 -6.55 21.03
CA GLN A 888 -54.82 -7.73 20.32
C GLN A 888 -55.36 -7.82 18.88
N ASN A 889 -56.54 -7.26 18.59
CA ASN A 889 -57.13 -7.24 17.25
C ASN A 889 -56.45 -6.18 16.37
N PHE A 890 -56.19 -4.99 16.90
CA PHE A 890 -55.38 -3.96 16.24
C PHE A 890 -53.96 -4.45 15.95
N TRP A 891 -53.32 -5.15 16.90
CA TRP A 891 -52.02 -5.77 16.65
C TRP A 891 -52.05 -6.74 15.46
N ARG A 892 -52.94 -7.74 15.49
CA ARG A 892 -53.03 -8.79 14.46
C ARG A 892 -53.46 -8.27 13.09
N THR A 893 -54.36 -7.27 13.03
CA THR A 893 -54.91 -6.77 11.75
C THR A 893 -54.16 -5.56 11.20
N GLN A 894 -53.62 -4.68 12.05
CA GLN A 894 -53.03 -3.41 11.63
C GLN A 894 -51.52 -3.29 11.82
N MET A 895 -50.88 -4.17 12.60
CA MET A 895 -49.46 -4.05 12.94
C MET A 895 -48.62 -5.22 12.43
N GLU A 896 -48.81 -6.42 12.99
CA GLU A 896 -47.91 -7.56 12.80
C GLU A 896 -47.64 -7.84 11.31
N PRO A 897 -48.64 -8.05 10.42
CA PRO A 897 -48.37 -8.34 9.02
C PRO A 897 -47.57 -7.25 8.29
N LYS A 898 -47.70 -5.98 8.71
CA LYS A 898 -46.97 -4.84 8.12
C LYS A 898 -45.54 -4.73 8.65
N LEU A 899 -45.32 -5.06 9.92
CA LEU A 899 -43.99 -5.14 10.55
C LEU A 899 -43.19 -6.30 9.95
N THR A 900 -43.78 -7.50 9.92
CA THR A 900 -43.19 -8.72 9.33
C THR A 900 -42.85 -8.51 7.85
N ASN A 901 -43.79 -7.96 7.06
CA ASN A 901 -43.55 -7.66 5.65
C ASN A 901 -42.43 -6.61 5.43
N PHE A 902 -42.34 -5.58 6.28
CA PHE A 902 -41.27 -4.58 6.18
C PHE A 902 -39.90 -5.15 6.55
N TYR A 903 -39.84 -5.98 7.60
CA TYR A 903 -38.60 -6.65 8.00
C TYR A 903 -38.06 -7.51 6.87
N ASP A 904 -38.88 -8.43 6.36
CA ASP A 904 -38.47 -9.45 5.40
C ASP A 904 -38.10 -8.89 4.02
N LYS A 905 -38.83 -7.86 3.54
CA LYS A 905 -38.60 -7.29 2.21
C LYS A 905 -37.56 -6.17 2.14
N PHE A 906 -37.21 -5.53 3.26
CA PHE A 906 -36.38 -4.32 3.21
C PHE A 906 -35.27 -4.24 4.26
N LEU A 907 -35.51 -4.65 5.51
CA LEU A 907 -34.48 -4.57 6.56
C LEU A 907 -33.54 -5.79 6.57
N LEU A 908 -34.11 -7.00 6.56
CA LEU A 908 -33.37 -8.26 6.54
C LEU A 908 -32.43 -8.39 5.32
N PRO A 909 -32.81 -8.00 4.09
CA PRO A 909 -31.89 -7.99 2.95
C PRO A 909 -30.62 -7.15 3.16
N GLU A 910 -30.70 -5.99 3.81
CA GLU A 910 -29.53 -5.13 4.05
C GLU A 910 -28.71 -5.56 5.28
N LEU A 911 -29.32 -6.25 6.26
CA LEU A 911 -28.61 -6.90 7.37
C LEU A 911 -27.79 -8.12 6.90
N VAL A 912 -28.38 -8.95 6.01
CA VAL A 912 -27.75 -10.16 5.48
C VAL A 912 -26.74 -9.82 4.37
N ASP A 913 -27.20 -9.16 3.32
CA ASP A 913 -26.42 -8.80 2.13
C ASP A 913 -26.39 -7.27 1.91
N PRO A 914 -25.62 -6.52 2.71
CA PRO A 914 -25.57 -5.07 2.60
C PRO A 914 -25.09 -4.60 1.23
N ARG A 915 -25.88 -3.72 0.61
CA ARG A 915 -25.57 -2.97 -0.61
C ARG A 915 -24.81 -1.67 -0.33
N LYS A 916 -25.03 -1.03 0.83
CA LYS A 916 -24.41 0.27 1.13
C LYS A 916 -22.89 0.21 1.22
N CYS A 917 -22.32 -0.91 1.66
CA CYS A 917 -20.86 -1.13 1.66
C CYS A 917 -20.28 -1.42 0.25
N ARG A 918 -21.13 -1.70 -0.74
CA ARG A 918 -20.81 -1.91 -2.16
C ARG A 918 -21.05 -0.65 -3.02
N SER A 919 -21.40 0.48 -2.40
CA SER A 919 -21.84 1.73 -3.05
C SER A 919 -23.09 1.58 -3.93
N MET A 920 -23.89 0.53 -3.71
CA MET A 920 -25.11 0.23 -4.46
C MET A 920 -26.35 0.90 -3.83
N PRO A 921 -27.41 1.19 -4.61
CA PRO A 921 -28.67 1.69 -4.06
C PRO A 921 -29.34 0.62 -3.19
N LEU A 922 -29.78 1.03 -2.00
CA LEU A 922 -30.59 0.22 -1.09
C LEU A 922 -31.84 -0.32 -1.80
N ARG A 923 -32.26 -1.52 -1.41
CA ARG A 923 -33.43 -2.20 -2.01
C ARG A 923 -34.72 -1.41 -1.74
N ASP A 924 -35.51 -1.23 -2.78
CA ASP A 924 -36.76 -0.46 -2.74
C ASP A 924 -37.76 -1.04 -3.75
N SER A 925 -39.04 -1.12 -3.37
CA SER A 925 -40.11 -1.80 -4.14
C SER A 925 -40.40 -1.18 -5.51
N ARG A 926 -39.83 0.00 -5.77
CA ARG A 926 -39.98 0.76 -7.02
C ARG A 926 -38.88 0.45 -8.05
N ILE A 927 -37.80 -0.22 -7.63
CA ILE A 927 -36.66 -0.59 -8.51
C ILE A 927 -36.89 -1.95 -9.17
N GLU A 928 -37.64 -2.85 -8.53
CA GLU A 928 -37.98 -4.19 -9.04
C GLU A 928 -39.02 -4.17 -10.18
N LYS A 929 -39.46 -2.98 -10.64
CA LYS A 929 -40.36 -2.77 -11.79
C LYS A 929 -39.64 -2.25 -13.04
N ALA A 930 -38.37 -2.60 -13.22
CA ALA A 930 -37.63 -2.36 -14.46
C ALA A 930 -37.39 -3.71 -15.20
N PRO A 931 -38.20 -4.06 -16.22
CA PRO A 931 -37.93 -5.22 -17.06
C PRO A 931 -36.66 -5.03 -17.91
N SER A 932 -36.17 -6.16 -18.42
CA SER A 932 -35.06 -6.29 -19.37
C SER A 932 -35.02 -5.23 -20.48
N LEU A 933 -33.94 -4.44 -20.51
CA LEU A 933 -33.45 -3.76 -21.72
C LEU A 933 -32.12 -4.39 -22.15
N LEU A 934 -32.19 -5.70 -22.44
CA LEU A 934 -31.19 -6.47 -23.18
C LEU A 934 -31.94 -7.49 -24.04
N SER A 935 -32.31 -7.05 -25.24
CA SER A 935 -32.84 -7.81 -26.37
C SER A 935 -32.29 -7.17 -27.64
#